data_AF-A0AAI9HNC1-F1
#
_entry.id   AF-A0AAI9HNC1-F1
#
_cell.length_a   1.000
_cell.length_b   1.000
_cell.length_c   1.000
_cell.angle_alpha   90.00
_cell.angle_beta   90.00
_cell.angle_gamma   90.00
#
_symmetry.space_group_name_H-M   'P 1'
#
loop_
_entity.id
_entity.type
_entity.pdbx_description
1 polymer ?
#
loop_
_entity_poly.entity_id
_entity_poly.type
_entity_poly.pdbx_seq_one_letter_code
_entity_poly.pdbx_strand_id
1 'polypeptide(L)'
;MKKLLKVLVVLLVLLMIILPAAWLTIPRWLPAVVKSSLPDGVTLSLSQPKIRAGGLYIEGVTLRSNECQLAGGEKLSLHYQRGGHWIIDAGSLTGDADCLQKLPSGSEETDTTPVDIGALLSQLPPVTLTADNVIPAPWQMYQGKLSLTTAPGRGQKLSYQGKNIQAELAVDPALNLTLSQLDATIGDEKFALSGALTLPLNTAELPDKGRLQAEITTTYRPQPLMAAFDWQGRQGVLTLSETDPQTVLLNIPWEATAESILIKNGEWRWDEWEQPLRGTISAELKNWLSPPADMLAGARISVTTQGVRGKGTVVLQLPETPLPLTEFDIPFELAGQVNHNDMWAGGRVPAVLTGTFADPVIRLRSGALVRARGQLSPDFLVEELRLPLAGTSLSQQGISGPLDAIVTVNNPELGRYRFQMKGQAREFLPDNGRWYWQIWGKGRMKPLNADWTFSGAGSWLDEEIRIRKLNTGFNGIRYGMMSMDAPALTLLSPLIWSRVDGQEKLSGKVQLTTRKIRLDNSYLPSATFDMTLDGRDPRDFSVKGTLSAGKNIGPIHYWSRWDGVRLRGEARWPEQDMRAFQTLIPADLGITLRNGVFYAQAAYSAAPGQGFVAGGHWVVKQAGMWLKDGEVDGVDFVLPWRLADSRWQLGSKTPVMLRIARVENLFEVTDIKADLQGYYPYDDAYPLELSGVSLDILGGQVTMPSLTIPQKTAAVIKLDKLNTGPLINTLKVTQFALEGSISGELPFYIDNPQWIVHNGWVENDEPLTLNLDNQFVESVSENNISAGTAINWLDYLVMKRVRTDVNLTNLGVLTMSSVVSGYNPVLDARRTVNLNYRHEENVFQLWRSLRFGSNLEAWLEKSISQNQE
;
A
#
# COMPACT_ATOMS: atom_id res chain seq x y z
N MET A 1 62.43 -81.70 -57.62
CA MET A 1 61.52 -80.74 -58.27
C MET A 1 60.02 -81.03 -58.09
N LYS A 2 59.50 -82.26 -58.27
CA LYS A 2 58.05 -82.56 -58.13
C LYS A 2 57.40 -82.32 -56.74
N LYS A 3 58.15 -82.40 -55.63
CA LYS A 3 57.63 -82.11 -54.27
C LYS A 3 57.48 -80.61 -54.00
N LEU A 4 58.40 -79.77 -54.48
CA LEU A 4 58.38 -78.32 -54.27
C LEU A 4 57.25 -77.64 -55.07
N LEU A 5 57.02 -78.08 -56.32
CA LEU A 5 55.91 -77.59 -57.15
C LEU A 5 54.53 -77.96 -56.55
N LYS A 6 54.39 -79.16 -55.96
CA LYS A 6 53.17 -79.56 -55.26
C LYS A 6 52.91 -78.70 -54.02
N VAL A 7 53.95 -78.40 -53.23
CA VAL A 7 53.83 -77.52 -52.08
C VAL A 7 53.44 -76.11 -52.53
N LEU A 8 54.03 -75.58 -53.60
CA LEU A 8 53.76 -74.23 -54.10
C LEU A 8 52.36 -74.11 -54.73
N VAL A 9 51.89 -75.13 -55.46
CA VAL A 9 50.50 -75.19 -55.96
C VAL A 9 49.51 -75.36 -54.83
N VAL A 10 49.80 -76.21 -53.82
CA VAL A 10 48.95 -76.33 -52.62
C VAL A 10 48.92 -75.01 -51.87
N LEU A 11 50.04 -74.29 -51.74
CA LEU A 11 50.11 -72.97 -51.09
C LEU A 11 49.34 -71.92 -51.89
N LEU A 12 49.39 -71.95 -53.22
CA LEU A 12 48.71 -71.00 -54.10
C LEU A 12 47.20 -71.27 -54.19
N VAL A 13 46.78 -72.53 -54.12
CA VAL A 13 45.37 -72.94 -53.96
C VAL A 13 44.88 -72.62 -52.54
N LEU A 14 45.70 -72.85 -51.51
CA LEU A 14 45.41 -72.39 -50.14
C LEU A 14 45.26 -70.87 -50.14
N LEU A 15 46.16 -70.11 -50.77
CA LEU A 15 46.05 -68.65 -50.89
C LEU A 15 44.80 -68.24 -51.66
N MET A 16 44.49 -68.89 -52.78
CA MET A 16 43.29 -68.62 -53.57
C MET A 16 41.98 -68.97 -52.85
N ILE A 17 42.01 -69.80 -51.80
CA ILE A 17 40.85 -70.09 -50.97
C ILE A 17 40.83 -69.19 -49.73
N ILE A 18 41.98 -69.02 -49.07
CA ILE A 18 42.14 -68.23 -47.85
C ILE A 18 41.95 -66.75 -48.12
N LEU A 19 42.44 -66.19 -49.22
CA LEU A 19 42.28 -64.76 -49.53
C LEU A 19 40.80 -64.36 -49.71
N PRO A 20 39.99 -65.04 -50.56
CA PRO A 20 38.57 -64.72 -50.67
C PRO A 20 37.76 -65.16 -49.44
N ALA A 21 38.12 -66.24 -48.74
CA ALA A 21 37.47 -66.62 -47.48
C ALA A 21 37.73 -65.59 -46.37
N ALA A 22 38.98 -65.11 -46.24
CA ALA A 22 39.36 -64.04 -45.33
C ALA A 22 38.64 -62.74 -45.71
N TRP A 23 38.52 -62.42 -47.00
CA TRP A 23 37.78 -61.25 -47.50
C TRP A 23 36.29 -61.32 -47.19
N LEU A 24 35.64 -62.45 -47.46
CA LEU A 24 34.21 -62.69 -47.21
C LEU A 24 33.88 -62.75 -45.71
N THR A 25 34.86 -62.97 -44.85
CA THR A 25 34.68 -63.05 -43.39
C THR A 25 35.19 -61.83 -42.64
N ILE A 26 35.65 -60.76 -43.33
CA ILE A 26 36.14 -59.52 -42.69
C ILE A 26 35.19 -59.00 -41.59
N PRO A 27 33.85 -58.89 -41.81
CA PRO A 27 32.94 -58.42 -40.77
C PRO A 27 32.89 -59.29 -39.50
N ARG A 28 33.38 -60.52 -39.53
CA ARG A 28 33.37 -61.46 -38.40
C ARG A 28 34.68 -61.49 -37.62
N TRP A 29 35.82 -61.45 -38.31
CA TRP A 29 37.12 -61.54 -37.63
C TRP A 29 37.72 -60.17 -37.31
N LEU A 30 37.49 -59.14 -38.13
CA LEU A 30 38.07 -57.81 -37.90
C LEU A 30 37.62 -57.20 -36.56
N PRO A 31 36.33 -57.26 -36.17
CA PRO A 31 35.91 -56.81 -34.84
C PRO A 31 36.62 -57.53 -33.68
N ALA A 32 36.91 -58.82 -33.83
CA ALA A 32 37.58 -59.61 -32.80
C ALA A 32 39.07 -59.25 -32.69
N VAL A 33 39.73 -58.92 -33.81
CA VAL A 33 41.13 -58.50 -33.85
C VAL A 33 41.31 -57.10 -33.27
N VAL A 34 40.42 -56.17 -33.59
CA VAL A 34 40.51 -54.77 -33.14
C VAL A 34 40.02 -54.60 -31.69
N LYS A 35 39.40 -55.64 -31.10
CA LYS A 35 38.89 -55.62 -29.73
C LYS A 35 39.96 -55.28 -28.68
N SER A 36 41.22 -55.69 -28.88
CA SER A 36 42.32 -55.38 -27.96
C SER A 36 42.75 -53.91 -27.99
N SER A 37 42.32 -53.14 -28.99
CA SER A 37 42.62 -51.71 -29.16
C SER A 37 41.39 -50.82 -28.91
N LEU A 38 40.24 -51.41 -28.57
CA LEU A 38 39.01 -50.70 -28.23
C LEU A 38 38.83 -50.67 -26.70
N PRO A 39 38.20 -49.61 -26.14
CA PRO A 39 37.90 -49.57 -24.71
C PRO A 39 37.01 -50.73 -24.27
N ASP A 40 37.10 -51.09 -22.99
CA ASP A 40 36.27 -52.14 -22.40
C ASP A 40 34.78 -51.83 -22.56
N GLY A 41 34.01 -52.83 -23.02
CA GLY A 41 32.58 -52.68 -23.31
C GLY A 41 32.23 -52.06 -24.66
N VAL A 42 33.22 -51.75 -25.51
CA VAL A 42 33.00 -51.24 -26.88
C VAL A 42 33.10 -52.37 -27.91
N THR A 43 32.13 -52.43 -28.81
CA THR A 43 32.10 -53.37 -29.94
C THR A 43 32.05 -52.64 -31.27
N LEU A 44 32.85 -53.12 -32.23
CA LEU A 44 32.87 -52.64 -33.61
C LEU A 44 32.00 -53.56 -34.48
N SER A 45 31.14 -53.00 -35.30
CA SER A 45 30.47 -53.74 -36.37
C SER A 45 30.65 -53.01 -37.70
N LEU A 46 30.82 -53.76 -38.78
CA LEU A 46 30.98 -53.18 -40.12
C LEU A 46 30.26 -54.02 -41.18
N SER A 47 29.79 -53.34 -42.21
CA SER A 47 29.25 -53.94 -43.43
C SER A 47 30.35 -54.60 -44.28
N GLN A 48 29.96 -55.48 -45.21
CA GLN A 48 30.90 -56.17 -46.09
C GLN A 48 31.71 -55.17 -46.93
N PRO A 49 33.05 -55.16 -46.84
CA PRO A 49 33.88 -54.27 -47.65
C PRO A 49 33.85 -54.66 -49.13
N LYS A 50 33.80 -53.65 -49.99
CA LYS A 50 33.83 -53.76 -51.46
C LYS A 50 35.08 -53.05 -51.97
N ILE A 51 35.74 -53.58 -53.00
CA ILE A 51 36.79 -52.84 -53.70
C ILE A 51 36.12 -52.01 -54.78
N ARG A 52 36.30 -50.69 -54.74
CA ARG A 52 35.82 -49.75 -55.78
C ARG A 52 36.95 -48.80 -56.14
N ALA A 53 37.17 -48.57 -57.43
CA ALA A 53 38.15 -47.60 -57.95
C ALA A 53 39.57 -47.69 -57.35
N GLY A 54 40.05 -48.89 -57.03
CA GLY A 54 41.39 -49.10 -56.45
C GLY A 54 41.50 -48.83 -54.95
N GLY A 55 40.39 -48.63 -54.24
CA GLY A 55 40.33 -48.54 -52.78
C GLY A 55 39.29 -49.44 -52.13
N LEU A 56 39.27 -49.44 -50.80
CA LEU A 56 38.33 -50.17 -49.95
C LEU A 56 37.11 -49.28 -49.66
N TYR A 57 35.90 -49.80 -49.88
CA TYR A 57 34.64 -49.10 -49.64
C TYR A 57 33.76 -49.91 -48.67
N ILE A 58 33.23 -49.25 -47.64
CA ILE A 58 32.41 -49.84 -46.57
C ILE A 58 31.12 -49.01 -46.45
N GLU A 59 29.95 -49.64 -46.60
CA GLU A 59 28.66 -48.92 -46.58
C GLU A 59 28.33 -48.34 -45.21
N GLY A 60 28.56 -49.12 -44.15
CA GLY A 60 28.28 -48.74 -42.77
C GLY A 60 29.26 -49.37 -41.79
N VAL A 61 29.66 -48.59 -40.78
CA VAL A 61 30.44 -48.98 -39.62
C VAL A 61 29.78 -48.39 -38.38
N THR A 62 29.65 -49.16 -37.30
CA THR A 62 29.15 -48.64 -36.03
C THR A 62 30.00 -49.12 -34.86
N LEU A 63 30.22 -48.20 -33.92
CA LEU A 63 30.80 -48.44 -32.62
C LEU A 63 29.68 -48.39 -31.59
N ARG A 64 29.50 -49.44 -30.80
CA ARG A 64 28.46 -49.54 -29.79
C ARG A 64 29.06 -49.85 -28.42
N SER A 65 28.57 -49.18 -27.39
CA SER A 65 28.72 -49.64 -26.01
C SER A 65 27.62 -50.65 -25.68
N ASN A 66 27.64 -51.22 -24.47
CA ASN A 66 26.58 -52.11 -23.99
C ASN A 66 25.18 -51.44 -23.96
N GLU A 67 25.10 -50.12 -23.85
CA GLU A 67 23.84 -49.38 -23.66
C GLU A 67 23.43 -48.49 -24.83
N CYS A 68 24.36 -48.02 -25.65
CA CYS A 68 24.10 -47.03 -26.70
C CYS A 68 25.10 -47.11 -27.88
N GLN A 69 24.78 -46.45 -29.00
CA GLN A 69 25.70 -46.34 -30.14
C GLN A 69 26.62 -45.14 -29.93
N LEU A 70 27.93 -45.38 -29.83
CA LEU A 70 28.94 -44.34 -29.58
C LEU A 70 29.22 -43.52 -30.84
N ALA A 71 29.38 -44.20 -31.97
CA ALA A 71 29.65 -43.57 -33.24
C ALA A 71 29.14 -44.42 -34.41
N GLY A 72 28.77 -43.76 -35.50
CA GLY A 72 28.41 -44.39 -36.77
C GLY A 72 29.17 -43.74 -37.91
N GLY A 73 29.47 -44.51 -38.95
CA GLY A 73 30.06 -44.02 -40.18
C GLY A 73 29.39 -44.65 -41.39
N GLU A 74 29.03 -43.85 -42.37
CA GLU A 74 28.41 -44.28 -43.61
C GLU A 74 29.26 -43.91 -44.82
N LYS A 75 29.23 -44.76 -45.86
CA LYS A 75 29.92 -44.56 -47.14
C LYS A 75 31.42 -44.27 -46.96
N LEU A 76 32.07 -45.06 -46.11
CA LEU A 76 33.50 -44.96 -45.83
C LEU A 76 34.29 -45.49 -47.01
N SER A 77 35.26 -44.71 -47.48
CA SER A 77 36.18 -45.10 -48.55
C SER A 77 37.62 -44.83 -48.14
N LEU A 78 38.50 -45.79 -48.41
CA LEU A 78 39.90 -45.78 -48.03
C LEU A 78 40.74 -46.07 -49.29
N HIS A 79 41.55 -45.11 -49.69
CA HIS A 79 42.39 -45.18 -50.88
C HIS A 79 43.85 -44.88 -50.51
N TYR A 80 44.79 -45.53 -51.18
CA TYR A 80 46.21 -45.28 -50.99
C TYR A 80 46.83 -44.71 -52.27
N GLN A 81 47.37 -43.49 -52.19
CA GLN A 81 48.00 -42.83 -53.33
C GLN A 81 49.47 -43.21 -53.48
N ARG A 82 49.94 -43.32 -54.74
CA ARG A 82 51.37 -43.50 -55.05
C ARG A 82 52.16 -42.28 -54.53
N GLY A 83 52.88 -42.47 -53.42
CA GLY A 83 53.56 -41.39 -52.70
C GLY A 83 53.53 -41.53 -51.17
N GLY A 84 52.83 -42.55 -50.65
CA GLY A 84 52.82 -42.83 -49.21
C GLY A 84 51.56 -42.36 -48.47
N HIS A 85 50.64 -41.69 -49.16
CA HIS A 85 49.55 -40.92 -48.55
C HIS A 85 48.21 -41.67 -48.56
N TRP A 86 47.57 -41.79 -47.41
CA TRP A 86 46.23 -42.35 -47.28
C TRP A 86 45.16 -41.28 -47.51
N ILE A 87 44.07 -41.64 -48.20
CA ILE A 87 42.87 -40.81 -48.32
C ILE A 87 41.71 -41.58 -47.72
N ILE A 88 41.08 -40.99 -46.71
CA ILE A 88 39.92 -41.53 -46.00
C ILE A 88 38.76 -40.58 -46.23
N ASP A 89 37.73 -41.00 -46.96
CA ASP A 89 36.53 -40.20 -47.14
C ASP A 89 35.33 -40.88 -46.48
N ALA A 90 34.56 -40.13 -45.69
CA ALA A 90 33.33 -40.58 -45.05
C ALA A 90 32.16 -39.72 -45.53
N GLY A 91 31.08 -40.35 -45.99
CA GLY A 91 29.89 -39.61 -46.40
C GLY A 91 29.17 -38.99 -45.21
N SER A 92 29.02 -39.75 -44.11
CA SER A 92 28.44 -39.27 -42.86
C SER A 92 29.15 -39.90 -41.68
N LEU A 93 29.41 -39.11 -40.64
CA LEU A 93 29.88 -39.59 -39.34
C LEU A 93 28.91 -39.09 -38.26
N THR A 94 28.43 -39.99 -37.42
CA THR A 94 27.62 -39.65 -36.24
C THR A 94 28.42 -39.98 -34.99
N GLY A 95 28.32 -39.14 -33.96
CA GLY A 95 28.95 -39.37 -32.66
C GLY A 95 28.01 -38.93 -31.55
N ASP A 96 27.84 -39.76 -30.54
CA ASP A 96 26.94 -39.50 -29.41
C ASP A 96 27.79 -39.20 -28.15
N ALA A 97 27.82 -37.92 -27.77
CA ALA A 97 28.61 -37.45 -26.64
C ALA A 97 28.05 -37.92 -25.28
N ASP A 98 26.73 -38.02 -25.16
CA ASP A 98 26.06 -38.50 -23.94
C ASP A 98 26.34 -39.99 -23.73
N CYS A 99 26.45 -40.76 -24.82
CA CYS A 99 26.86 -42.16 -24.78
C CYS A 99 28.32 -42.32 -24.35
N LEU A 100 29.21 -41.42 -24.78
CA LEU A 100 30.64 -41.46 -24.43
C LEU A 100 30.87 -41.29 -22.92
N GLN A 101 30.08 -40.45 -22.24
CA GLN A 101 30.16 -40.24 -20.78
C GLN A 101 29.76 -41.47 -19.95
N LYS A 102 29.08 -42.44 -20.56
CA LYS A 102 28.62 -43.68 -19.90
C LYS A 102 29.61 -44.85 -20.04
N LEU A 103 30.74 -44.64 -20.72
CA LEU A 103 31.78 -45.65 -20.80
C LEU A 103 32.37 -45.90 -19.40
N PRO A 104 32.53 -47.17 -18.99
CA PRO A 104 33.11 -47.47 -17.68
C PRO A 104 34.51 -46.85 -17.59
N SER A 105 34.76 -46.10 -16.52
CA SER A 105 36.12 -45.72 -16.16
C SER A 105 36.88 -47.01 -15.87
N GLY A 106 38.00 -47.24 -16.56
CA GLY A 106 38.82 -48.44 -16.38
C GLY A 106 39.13 -48.68 -14.90
N SER A 107 39.17 -49.94 -14.50
CA SER A 107 39.51 -50.36 -13.14
C SER A 107 40.80 -49.70 -12.66
N GLU A 108 40.77 -49.23 -11.41
CA GLU A 108 41.93 -48.75 -10.63
C GLU A 108 43.15 -49.69 -10.82
N GLU A 109 44.34 -49.10 -10.94
CA GLU A 109 45.65 -49.72 -11.25
C GLU A 109 46.04 -49.87 -12.74
N THR A 110 45.82 -48.83 -13.54
CA THR A 110 46.79 -48.54 -14.62
C THR A 110 47.48 -47.21 -14.30
N ASP A 111 48.79 -47.26 -14.09
CA ASP A 111 49.67 -46.09 -14.08
C ASP A 111 49.24 -45.17 -15.23
N THR A 112 48.68 -44.01 -14.90
CA THR A 112 48.35 -42.94 -15.83
C THR A 112 49.66 -42.30 -16.30
N THR A 113 50.46 -43.07 -17.04
CA THR A 113 51.64 -42.54 -17.72
C THR A 113 51.18 -41.39 -18.63
N PRO A 114 51.70 -40.17 -18.43
CA PRO A 114 51.33 -39.02 -19.25
C PRO A 114 51.58 -39.34 -20.73
N VAL A 115 50.57 -39.12 -21.58
CA VAL A 115 50.67 -39.41 -23.01
C VAL A 115 51.57 -38.35 -23.63
N ASP A 116 52.67 -38.76 -24.26
CA ASP A 116 53.56 -37.87 -25.02
C ASP A 116 52.85 -37.38 -26.30
N ILE A 117 52.45 -36.12 -26.28
CA ILE A 117 51.69 -35.46 -27.35
C ILE A 117 52.57 -35.31 -28.60
N GLY A 118 53.87 -35.01 -28.42
CA GLY A 118 54.81 -34.90 -29.52
C GLY A 118 55.01 -36.24 -30.23
N ALA A 119 55.19 -37.31 -29.46
CA ALA A 119 55.28 -38.66 -29.98
C ALA A 119 53.99 -39.07 -30.70
N LEU A 120 52.82 -38.80 -30.12
CA LEU A 120 51.54 -39.14 -30.72
C LEU A 120 51.32 -38.43 -32.08
N LEU A 121 51.57 -37.12 -32.13
CA LEU A 121 51.39 -36.33 -33.35
C LEU A 121 52.40 -36.69 -34.45
N SER A 122 53.63 -37.06 -34.07
CA SER A 122 54.68 -37.49 -35.00
C SER A 122 54.45 -38.90 -35.58
N GLN A 123 53.72 -39.77 -34.86
CA GLN A 123 53.38 -41.13 -35.30
C GLN A 123 52.19 -41.18 -36.27
N LEU A 124 51.47 -40.07 -36.47
CA LEU A 124 50.35 -40.03 -37.41
C LEU A 124 50.86 -40.24 -38.85
N PRO A 125 50.34 -41.25 -39.58
CA PRO A 125 50.72 -41.46 -40.96
C PRO A 125 50.29 -40.26 -41.83
N PRO A 126 50.93 -40.03 -42.99
CA PRO A 126 50.44 -39.08 -43.98
C PRO A 126 49.02 -39.49 -44.43
N VAL A 127 48.00 -38.76 -43.96
CA VAL A 127 46.60 -39.03 -44.24
C VAL A 127 45.84 -37.74 -44.52
N THR A 128 44.94 -37.79 -45.50
CA THR A 128 43.87 -36.82 -45.67
C THR A 128 42.56 -37.52 -45.36
N LEU A 129 41.94 -37.13 -44.24
CA LEU A 129 40.62 -37.56 -43.85
C LEU A 129 39.61 -36.46 -44.19
N THR A 130 38.54 -36.81 -44.91
CA THR A 130 37.40 -35.92 -45.12
C THR A 130 36.12 -36.62 -44.67
N ALA A 131 35.26 -35.91 -43.96
CA ALA A 131 33.92 -36.36 -43.65
C ALA A 131 32.93 -35.29 -44.08
N ASP A 132 32.10 -35.59 -45.08
CA ASP A 132 31.22 -34.59 -45.71
C ASP A 132 30.14 -34.08 -44.76
N ASN A 133 29.64 -34.94 -43.87
CA ASN A 133 28.65 -34.57 -42.87
C ASN A 133 28.93 -35.24 -41.52
N VAL A 134 29.46 -34.50 -40.56
CA VAL A 134 29.63 -34.93 -39.18
C VAL A 134 28.45 -34.42 -38.36
N ILE A 135 27.68 -35.32 -37.75
CA ILE A 135 26.50 -35.01 -36.94
C ILE A 135 26.83 -35.34 -35.47
N PRO A 136 27.23 -34.34 -34.67
CA PRO A 136 27.39 -34.54 -33.23
C PRO A 136 26.00 -34.61 -32.56
N ALA A 137 25.74 -35.66 -31.79
CA ALA A 137 24.57 -35.79 -30.94
C ALA A 137 24.95 -35.44 -29.48
N PRO A 138 24.11 -34.69 -28.76
CA PRO A 138 22.77 -34.23 -29.14
C PRO A 138 22.72 -32.92 -29.95
N TRP A 139 23.86 -32.38 -30.40
CA TRP A 139 23.92 -31.04 -31.02
C TRP A 139 23.87 -31.02 -32.56
N GLN A 140 22.83 -31.58 -33.18
CA GLN A 140 22.77 -31.70 -34.65
C GLN A 140 22.80 -30.34 -35.39
N MET A 141 22.47 -29.24 -34.70
CA MET A 141 22.57 -27.89 -35.23
C MET A 141 23.99 -27.47 -35.62
N TYR A 142 25.02 -28.14 -35.11
CA TYR A 142 26.43 -27.88 -35.44
C TYR A 142 26.99 -28.85 -36.48
N GLN A 143 26.13 -29.57 -37.21
CA GLN A 143 26.60 -30.46 -38.27
C GLN A 143 27.39 -29.71 -39.36
N GLY A 144 28.38 -30.38 -39.92
CA GLY A 144 29.28 -29.77 -40.89
C GLY A 144 30.31 -30.73 -41.48
N LYS A 145 31.10 -30.20 -42.41
CA LYS A 145 32.17 -30.93 -43.07
C LYS A 145 33.46 -30.88 -42.25
N LEU A 146 34.09 -32.02 -42.02
CA LEU A 146 35.38 -32.15 -41.36
C LEU A 146 36.46 -32.49 -42.40
N SER A 147 37.61 -31.84 -42.33
CA SER A 147 38.82 -32.26 -43.04
C SER A 147 40.01 -32.21 -42.11
N LEU A 148 40.76 -33.32 -42.05
CA LEU A 148 42.02 -33.44 -41.33
C LEU A 148 43.09 -33.84 -42.34
N THR A 149 44.17 -33.07 -42.41
CA THR A 149 45.35 -33.42 -43.20
C THR A 149 46.55 -33.51 -42.29
N THR A 150 47.23 -34.65 -42.31
CA THR A 150 48.49 -34.88 -41.61
C THR A 150 49.59 -35.10 -42.65
N ALA A 151 50.72 -34.42 -42.46
CA ALA A 151 51.88 -34.60 -43.33
C ALA A 151 53.15 -34.65 -42.47
N PRO A 152 53.93 -35.74 -42.53
CA PRO A 152 55.20 -35.84 -41.80
C PRO A 152 56.11 -34.64 -42.11
N GLY A 153 56.55 -33.93 -41.06
CA GLY A 153 57.42 -32.75 -41.18
C GLY A 153 56.75 -31.44 -41.64
N ARG A 154 55.44 -31.44 -41.95
CA ARG A 154 54.68 -30.22 -42.32
C ARG A 154 53.54 -29.87 -41.34
N GLY A 155 53.32 -30.71 -40.32
CA GLY A 155 52.31 -30.49 -39.29
C GLY A 155 50.96 -31.11 -39.62
N GLN A 156 49.95 -30.77 -38.82
CA GLN A 156 48.57 -31.22 -38.96
C GLN A 156 47.65 -30.01 -39.17
N LYS A 157 46.67 -30.15 -40.07
CA LYS A 157 45.64 -29.13 -40.30
C LYS A 157 44.26 -29.75 -40.17
N LEU A 158 43.42 -29.14 -39.35
CA LEU A 158 42.03 -29.52 -39.12
C LEU A 158 41.13 -28.35 -39.52
N SER A 159 40.15 -28.62 -40.37
CA SER A 159 39.10 -27.65 -40.70
C SER A 159 37.72 -28.26 -40.49
N TYR A 160 36.83 -27.52 -39.84
CA TYR A 160 35.44 -27.87 -39.67
C TYR A 160 34.57 -26.76 -40.25
N GLN A 161 33.63 -27.09 -41.13
CA GLN A 161 32.78 -26.12 -41.81
C GLN A 161 31.31 -26.52 -41.69
N GLY A 162 30.60 -25.89 -40.76
CA GLY A 162 29.16 -26.02 -40.57
C GLY A 162 28.44 -24.68 -40.69
N LYS A 163 27.11 -24.72 -40.57
CA LYS A 163 26.27 -23.51 -40.63
C LYS A 163 26.45 -22.62 -39.39
N ASN A 164 26.49 -23.24 -38.22
CA ASN A 164 26.55 -22.55 -36.92
C ASN A 164 27.92 -22.65 -36.24
N ILE A 165 28.87 -23.35 -36.85
CA ILE A 165 30.24 -23.48 -36.36
C ILE A 165 31.22 -23.57 -37.53
N GLN A 166 32.31 -22.82 -37.49
CA GLN A 166 33.43 -22.91 -38.42
C GLN A 166 34.72 -22.89 -37.61
N ALA A 167 35.63 -23.81 -37.88
CA ALA A 167 36.88 -23.93 -37.13
C ALA A 167 38.05 -24.24 -38.08
N GLU A 168 39.19 -23.59 -37.86
CA GLU A 168 40.44 -23.88 -38.55
C GLU A 168 41.61 -23.91 -37.56
N LEU A 169 42.16 -25.11 -37.37
CA LEU A 169 43.27 -25.39 -36.48
C LEU A 169 44.46 -25.93 -37.26
N ALA A 170 45.65 -25.47 -36.92
CA ALA A 170 46.89 -26.01 -37.45
C ALA A 170 47.88 -26.25 -36.30
N VAL A 171 48.55 -27.39 -36.32
CA VAL A 171 49.65 -27.71 -35.39
C VAL A 171 50.91 -27.85 -36.22
N ASP A 172 51.91 -27.04 -35.93
CA ASP A 172 53.21 -27.11 -36.62
C ASP A 172 54.10 -28.23 -36.02
N PRO A 173 55.22 -28.59 -36.69
CA PRO A 173 56.16 -29.58 -36.16
C PRO A 173 56.84 -29.18 -34.85
N ALA A 174 56.78 -27.91 -34.45
CA ALA A 174 57.30 -27.39 -33.18
C ALA A 174 56.22 -27.38 -32.07
N LEU A 175 55.09 -28.06 -32.30
CA LEU A 175 53.96 -28.17 -31.38
C LEU A 175 53.23 -26.85 -31.09
N ASN A 176 53.38 -25.84 -31.95
CA ASN A 176 52.55 -24.64 -31.86
C ASN A 176 51.20 -24.91 -32.53
N LEU A 177 50.16 -24.89 -31.71
CA LEU A 177 48.78 -24.90 -32.15
C LEU A 177 48.34 -23.47 -32.46
N THR A 178 47.93 -23.24 -33.70
CA THR A 178 47.31 -21.99 -34.15
C THR A 178 45.84 -22.25 -34.43
N LEU A 179 44.98 -21.53 -33.72
CA LEU A 179 43.56 -21.44 -34.00
C LEU A 179 43.34 -20.19 -34.85
N SER A 180 43.22 -20.38 -36.17
CA SER A 180 43.08 -19.25 -37.10
C SER A 180 41.68 -18.63 -37.00
N GLN A 181 40.68 -19.47 -36.80
CA GLN A 181 39.27 -19.07 -36.69
C GLN A 181 38.49 -20.15 -35.96
N LEU A 182 37.64 -19.75 -35.02
CA LEU A 182 36.55 -20.54 -34.47
C LEU A 182 35.34 -19.63 -34.31
N ASP A 183 34.48 -19.62 -35.32
CA ASP A 183 33.24 -18.88 -35.30
C ASP A 183 32.12 -19.82 -34.89
N ALA A 184 31.37 -19.47 -33.85
CA ALA A 184 30.24 -20.25 -33.37
C ALA A 184 29.03 -19.36 -33.07
N THR A 185 27.85 -19.85 -33.40
CA THR A 185 26.57 -19.22 -33.04
C THR A 185 25.85 -20.09 -32.02
N ILE A 186 25.62 -19.55 -30.83
CA ILE A 186 24.95 -20.26 -29.73
C ILE A 186 23.72 -19.42 -29.34
N GLY A 187 22.53 -19.90 -29.70
CA GLY A 187 21.30 -19.11 -29.56
C GLY A 187 21.36 -17.86 -30.46
N ASP A 188 21.20 -16.68 -29.86
CA ASP A 188 21.29 -15.38 -30.54
C ASP A 188 22.70 -14.76 -30.49
N GLU A 189 23.65 -15.43 -29.85
CA GLU A 189 24.98 -14.91 -29.52
C GLU A 189 26.02 -15.45 -30.52
N LYS A 190 26.95 -14.60 -30.94
CA LYS A 190 28.04 -14.97 -31.87
C LYS A 190 29.39 -14.85 -31.19
N PHE A 191 30.22 -15.87 -31.37
CA PHE A 191 31.56 -15.96 -30.83
C PHE A 191 32.53 -16.13 -31.99
N ALA A 192 33.61 -15.34 -32.02
CA ALA A 192 34.72 -15.49 -32.95
C ALA A 192 36.02 -15.60 -32.14
N LEU A 193 36.55 -16.82 -32.01
CA LEU A 193 37.75 -17.12 -31.24
C LEU A 193 38.94 -17.35 -32.19
N SER A 194 40.07 -16.74 -31.86
CA SER A 194 41.35 -16.94 -32.55
C SER A 194 42.50 -16.93 -31.56
N GLY A 195 43.64 -17.49 -31.93
CA GLY A 195 44.81 -17.47 -31.06
C GLY A 195 45.88 -18.49 -31.40
N ALA A 196 46.90 -18.55 -30.55
CA ALA A 196 47.97 -19.52 -30.66
C ALA A 196 48.45 -19.94 -29.27
N LEU A 197 48.81 -21.22 -29.13
CA LEU A 197 49.37 -21.80 -27.91
C LEU A 197 50.40 -22.87 -28.25
N THR A 198 51.38 -23.07 -27.39
CA THR A 198 52.37 -24.14 -27.54
C THR A 198 51.89 -25.36 -26.76
N LEU A 199 51.60 -26.46 -27.46
CA LEU A 199 51.15 -27.70 -26.84
C LEU A 199 52.25 -28.26 -25.92
N PRO A 200 51.89 -28.79 -24.74
CA PRO A 200 52.84 -29.42 -23.84
C PRO A 200 53.40 -30.71 -24.43
N LEU A 201 54.54 -31.18 -23.92
CA LEU A 201 55.15 -32.43 -24.36
C LEU A 201 54.29 -33.64 -23.98
N ASN A 202 53.54 -33.56 -22.89
CA ASN A 202 52.67 -34.63 -22.42
C ASN A 202 51.36 -34.10 -21.82
N THR A 203 50.40 -34.99 -21.59
CA THR A 203 49.07 -34.66 -21.08
C THR A 203 49.02 -34.28 -19.58
N ALA A 204 50.13 -34.34 -18.85
CA ALA A 204 50.21 -33.95 -17.44
C ALA A 204 50.68 -32.50 -17.23
N GLU A 205 51.12 -31.82 -18.29
CA GLU A 205 51.59 -30.44 -18.24
C GLU A 205 50.59 -29.51 -18.95
N LEU A 206 50.57 -28.23 -18.56
CA LEU A 206 49.84 -27.19 -19.29
C LEU A 206 50.70 -26.61 -20.41
N PRO A 207 50.08 -26.03 -21.45
CA PRO A 207 50.78 -25.17 -22.39
C PRO A 207 51.60 -24.09 -21.68
N ASP A 208 52.91 -24.01 -21.98
CA ASP A 208 53.80 -23.01 -21.36
C ASP A 208 53.49 -21.58 -21.80
N LYS A 209 52.89 -21.38 -22.97
CA LYS A 209 52.51 -20.06 -23.45
C LYS A 209 51.31 -20.17 -24.37
N GLY A 210 50.43 -19.18 -24.27
CA GLY A 210 49.40 -18.98 -25.26
C GLY A 210 48.69 -17.66 -25.15
N ARG A 211 48.00 -17.33 -26.23
CA ARG A 211 47.14 -16.16 -26.39
C ARG A 211 45.90 -16.61 -27.12
N LEU A 212 44.76 -16.45 -26.47
CA LEU A 212 43.44 -16.66 -27.06
C LEU A 212 42.67 -15.35 -26.99
N GLN A 213 41.99 -14.98 -28.07
CA GLN A 213 41.16 -13.80 -28.17
C GLN A 213 39.81 -14.19 -28.74
N ALA A 214 38.73 -13.79 -28.07
CA ALA A 214 37.37 -14.01 -28.50
C ALA A 214 36.64 -12.68 -28.65
N GLU A 215 36.05 -12.44 -29.82
CA GLU A 215 35.05 -11.41 -30.02
C GLU A 215 33.66 -12.02 -29.79
N ILE A 216 32.85 -11.36 -28.96
CA ILE A 216 31.52 -11.81 -28.54
C ILE A 216 30.52 -10.73 -28.93
N THR A 217 29.61 -11.07 -29.85
CA THR A 217 28.48 -10.22 -30.19
C THR A 217 27.25 -10.71 -29.43
N THR A 218 26.71 -9.83 -28.59
CA THR A 218 25.62 -10.15 -27.67
C THR A 218 24.42 -9.24 -27.84
N THR A 219 23.22 -9.76 -27.57
CA THR A 219 21.99 -8.96 -27.54
C THR A 219 21.87 -8.10 -26.27
N TYR A 220 22.65 -8.41 -25.23
CA TYR A 220 22.60 -7.70 -23.94
C TYR A 220 23.34 -6.35 -23.96
N ARG A 221 24.24 -6.12 -24.91
CA ARG A 221 25.07 -4.92 -25.03
C ARG A 221 25.07 -4.41 -26.47
N PRO A 222 25.07 -3.08 -26.69
CA PRO A 222 25.14 -2.52 -28.03
C PRO A 222 26.51 -2.71 -28.69
N GLN A 223 27.58 -2.78 -27.91
CA GLN A 223 28.94 -2.98 -28.41
C GLN A 223 29.39 -4.44 -28.27
N PRO A 224 30.17 -4.98 -29.23
CA PRO A 224 30.83 -6.27 -29.07
C PRO A 224 31.79 -6.25 -27.88
N LEU A 225 31.97 -7.42 -27.27
CA LEU A 225 32.93 -7.64 -26.18
C LEU A 225 34.15 -8.37 -26.73
N MET A 226 35.32 -7.96 -26.28
CA MET A 226 36.59 -8.62 -26.57
C MET A 226 37.14 -9.26 -25.30
N ALA A 227 37.19 -10.58 -25.28
CA ALA A 227 37.82 -11.37 -24.25
C ALA A 227 39.23 -11.77 -24.70
N ALA A 228 40.25 -11.53 -23.87
CA ALA A 228 41.61 -11.97 -24.14
C ALA A 228 42.16 -12.78 -22.96
N PHE A 229 42.68 -13.97 -23.26
CA PHE A 229 43.30 -14.88 -22.32
C PHE A 229 44.76 -15.09 -22.72
N ASP A 230 45.66 -14.48 -21.97
CA ASP A 230 47.10 -14.46 -22.21
C ASP A 230 47.85 -15.11 -21.05
N TRP A 231 48.77 -16.02 -21.33
CA TRP A 231 49.57 -16.66 -20.28
C TRP A 231 50.99 -17.00 -20.71
N GLN A 232 51.87 -17.04 -19.71
CA GLN A 232 53.26 -17.49 -19.86
C GLN A 232 53.71 -18.19 -18.57
N GLY A 233 54.19 -19.43 -18.72
CA GLY A 233 54.42 -20.37 -17.64
C GLY A 233 53.13 -20.63 -16.88
N ARG A 234 53.21 -20.55 -15.55
CA ARG A 234 52.08 -20.78 -14.65
C ARG A 234 51.37 -19.49 -14.22
N GLN A 235 51.42 -18.43 -15.02
CA GLN A 235 50.71 -17.19 -14.71
C GLN A 235 50.11 -16.59 -15.98
N GLY A 236 49.01 -15.89 -15.82
CA GLY A 236 48.34 -15.25 -16.94
C GLY A 236 47.26 -14.27 -16.49
N VAL A 237 46.54 -13.74 -17.48
CA VAL A 237 45.46 -12.79 -17.26
C VAL A 237 44.31 -13.09 -18.22
N LEU A 238 43.10 -13.09 -17.68
CA LEU A 238 41.86 -13.06 -18.45
C LEU A 238 41.31 -11.64 -18.38
N THR A 239 41.14 -11.00 -19.53
CA THR A 239 40.53 -9.67 -19.64
C THR A 239 39.26 -9.74 -20.46
N LEU A 240 38.26 -8.95 -20.09
CA LEU A 240 37.05 -8.69 -20.87
C LEU A 240 36.91 -7.18 -21.03
N SER A 241 36.73 -6.71 -22.25
CA SER A 241 36.64 -5.29 -22.57
C SER A 241 35.60 -5.01 -23.66
N GLU A 242 35.10 -3.80 -23.71
CA GLU A 242 34.32 -3.31 -24.86
C GLU A 242 35.25 -2.84 -25.98
N THR A 243 34.82 -3.00 -27.24
CA THR A 243 35.64 -2.70 -28.42
C THR A 243 35.95 -1.20 -28.58
N ASP A 244 35.22 -0.27 -27.95
CA ASP A 244 35.46 1.19 -27.98
C ASP A 244 34.98 1.91 -26.68
N PRO A 245 35.72 2.83 -26.03
CA PRO A 245 37.16 2.95 -25.84
C PRO A 245 37.60 2.25 -24.52
N GLN A 246 38.44 1.21 -24.60
CA GLN A 246 39.20 0.57 -23.50
C GLN A 246 38.49 0.39 -22.15
N THR A 247 37.17 0.18 -22.15
CA THR A 247 36.42 -0.12 -20.94
C THR A 247 36.72 -1.57 -20.55
N VAL A 248 37.72 -1.77 -19.69
CA VAL A 248 37.95 -3.08 -19.07
C VAL A 248 36.80 -3.35 -18.09
N LEU A 249 36.05 -4.40 -18.36
CA LEU A 249 34.93 -4.88 -17.55
C LEU A 249 35.37 -5.96 -16.57
N LEU A 250 36.36 -6.76 -16.96
CA LEU A 250 36.91 -7.85 -16.16
C LEU A 250 38.42 -7.92 -16.37
N ASN A 251 39.17 -8.06 -15.29
CA ASN A 251 40.61 -8.28 -15.30
C ASN A 251 40.98 -9.28 -14.22
N ILE A 252 41.16 -10.55 -14.59
CA ILE A 252 41.42 -11.67 -13.69
C ILE A 252 42.86 -12.16 -13.89
N PRO A 253 43.82 -11.70 -13.08
CA PRO A 253 45.14 -12.30 -13.02
C PRO A 253 45.04 -13.65 -12.31
N TRP A 254 45.69 -14.66 -12.86
CA TRP A 254 45.75 -15.99 -12.28
C TRP A 254 47.19 -16.49 -12.21
N GLU A 255 47.48 -17.27 -11.16
CA GLU A 255 48.73 -17.97 -10.93
C GLU A 255 48.42 -19.43 -10.63
N ALA A 256 49.11 -20.38 -11.24
CA ALA A 256 48.95 -21.80 -11.01
C ALA A 256 50.19 -22.39 -10.34
N THR A 257 49.97 -23.38 -9.49
CA THR A 257 50.98 -24.25 -8.91
C THR A 257 50.65 -25.70 -9.31
N ALA A 258 51.42 -26.67 -8.82
CA ALA A 258 51.08 -28.08 -9.01
C ALA A 258 49.78 -28.47 -8.30
N GLU A 259 49.41 -27.73 -7.25
CA GLU A 259 48.29 -28.09 -6.37
C GLU A 259 47.11 -27.13 -6.49
N SER A 260 47.30 -25.88 -6.93
CA SER A 260 46.24 -24.87 -6.95
C SER A 260 46.31 -23.88 -8.10
N ILE A 261 45.16 -23.36 -8.53
CA ILE A 261 45.02 -22.13 -9.33
C ILE A 261 44.51 -21.03 -8.41
N LEU A 262 45.19 -19.90 -8.42
CA LEU A 262 44.94 -18.76 -7.55
C LEU A 262 44.64 -17.51 -8.36
N ILE A 263 43.53 -16.87 -8.05
CA ILE A 263 43.16 -15.54 -8.52
C ILE A 263 43.35 -14.58 -7.35
N LYS A 264 44.27 -13.62 -7.50
CA LYS A 264 44.54 -12.59 -6.49
C LYS A 264 44.05 -11.24 -6.99
N ASN A 265 43.05 -10.66 -6.31
CA ASN A 265 42.58 -9.30 -6.57
C ASN A 265 42.19 -9.05 -8.03
N GLY A 266 41.50 -10.00 -8.67
CA GLY A 266 40.87 -9.74 -9.95
C GLY A 266 39.85 -8.60 -9.81
N GLU A 267 39.75 -7.75 -10.81
CA GLU A 267 38.86 -6.59 -10.79
C GLU A 267 37.72 -6.80 -11.77
N TRP A 268 36.52 -6.37 -11.39
CA TRP A 268 35.36 -6.40 -12.27
C TRP A 268 34.53 -5.13 -12.12
N ARG A 269 33.82 -4.80 -13.19
CA ARG A 269 32.97 -3.63 -13.29
C ARG A 269 31.74 -3.92 -14.15
N TRP A 270 30.60 -3.40 -13.71
CA TRP A 270 29.35 -3.45 -14.43
C TRP A 270 28.66 -2.08 -14.39
N ASP A 271 28.65 -1.39 -15.52
CA ASP A 271 28.17 0.00 -15.59
C ASP A 271 26.69 0.15 -16.03
N GLU A 272 26.03 -0.92 -16.50
CA GLU A 272 24.65 -0.87 -17.06
C GLU A 272 23.53 -1.20 -16.05
N TRP A 273 23.77 -1.01 -14.75
CA TRP A 273 22.71 -1.10 -13.73
C TRP A 273 22.26 0.31 -13.32
N GLU A 274 21.26 0.43 -12.45
CA GLU A 274 20.83 1.73 -11.87
C GLU A 274 21.98 2.51 -11.21
N GLN A 275 23.07 1.82 -10.84
CA GLN A 275 24.33 2.40 -10.39
C GLN A 275 25.51 1.56 -10.91
N PRO A 276 26.69 2.17 -11.19
CA PRO A 276 27.86 1.42 -11.59
C PRO A 276 28.36 0.54 -10.44
N LEU A 277 28.47 -0.76 -10.68
CA LEU A 277 28.97 -1.74 -9.73
C LEU A 277 30.43 -2.02 -10.03
N ARG A 278 31.26 -2.06 -8.98
CA ARG A 278 32.68 -2.39 -9.09
C ARG A 278 33.08 -3.30 -7.96
N GLY A 279 34.02 -4.18 -8.21
CA GLY A 279 34.38 -5.15 -7.20
C GLY A 279 35.69 -5.85 -7.46
N THR A 280 36.03 -6.70 -6.50
CA THR A 280 37.19 -7.57 -6.61
C THR A 280 36.77 -9.02 -6.47
N ILE A 281 37.52 -9.92 -7.09
CA ILE A 281 37.38 -11.36 -6.96
C ILE A 281 38.75 -11.94 -6.59
N SER A 282 38.77 -12.72 -5.53
CA SER A 282 39.89 -13.59 -5.20
C SER A 282 39.35 -15.00 -5.11
N ALA A 283 40.01 -15.96 -5.74
CA ALA A 283 39.55 -17.35 -5.75
C ALA A 283 40.75 -18.29 -5.72
N GLU A 284 40.53 -19.49 -5.21
CA GLU A 284 41.51 -20.58 -5.18
C GLU A 284 40.80 -21.87 -5.57
N LEU A 285 41.37 -22.58 -6.53
CA LEU A 285 40.94 -23.92 -6.91
C LEU A 285 42.09 -24.88 -6.62
N LYS A 286 41.95 -25.73 -5.60
CA LYS A 286 42.94 -26.76 -5.24
C LYS A 286 42.62 -28.09 -5.92
N ASN A 287 43.64 -28.92 -6.06
CA ASN A 287 43.62 -30.21 -6.75
C ASN A 287 43.10 -30.09 -8.19
N TRP A 288 43.39 -28.98 -8.87
CA TRP A 288 42.85 -28.68 -10.20
C TRP A 288 43.35 -29.60 -11.31
N LEU A 289 44.41 -30.39 -11.05
CA LEU A 289 44.90 -31.46 -11.93
C LEU A 289 44.28 -32.84 -11.62
N SER A 290 43.56 -32.98 -10.50
CA SER A 290 42.85 -34.20 -10.12
C SER A 290 41.47 -34.27 -10.80
N PRO A 291 40.78 -35.43 -10.76
CA PRO A 291 39.39 -35.50 -11.23
C PRO A 291 38.50 -34.44 -10.57
N PRO A 292 37.48 -33.90 -11.27
CA PRO A 292 36.65 -32.81 -10.74
C PRO A 292 36.02 -33.08 -9.36
N ALA A 293 35.78 -34.35 -9.02
CA ALA A 293 35.25 -34.75 -7.72
C ALA A 293 36.19 -34.42 -6.53
N ASP A 294 37.51 -34.32 -6.78
CA ASP A 294 38.53 -34.05 -5.78
C ASP A 294 38.94 -32.57 -5.70
N MET A 295 38.36 -31.73 -6.57
CA MET A 295 38.66 -30.31 -6.64
C MET A 295 37.98 -29.54 -5.50
N LEU A 296 38.71 -28.63 -4.87
CA LEU A 296 38.21 -27.76 -3.81
C LEU A 296 38.27 -26.29 -4.26
N ALA A 297 37.15 -25.60 -4.25
CA ALA A 297 37.08 -24.18 -4.59
C ALA A 297 36.79 -23.31 -3.36
N GLY A 298 37.55 -22.23 -3.23
CA GLY A 298 37.25 -21.11 -2.34
C GLY A 298 37.20 -19.83 -3.14
N ALA A 299 36.29 -18.92 -2.78
CA ALA A 299 36.18 -17.63 -3.46
C ALA A 299 35.73 -16.52 -2.51
N ARG A 300 36.16 -15.30 -2.83
CA ARG A 300 35.75 -14.07 -2.16
C ARG A 300 35.49 -13.03 -3.23
N ILE A 301 34.23 -12.67 -3.40
CA ILE A 301 33.78 -11.67 -4.36
C ILE A 301 33.28 -10.47 -3.58
N SER A 302 33.83 -9.29 -3.82
CA SER A 302 33.33 -8.04 -3.28
C SER A 302 32.59 -7.26 -4.35
N VAL A 303 31.55 -6.54 -3.95
CA VAL A 303 30.86 -5.53 -4.78
C VAL A 303 30.73 -4.25 -3.97
N THR A 304 31.06 -3.14 -4.60
CA THR A 304 30.94 -1.80 -4.06
C THR A 304 29.77 -1.09 -4.74
N THR A 305 28.95 -0.48 -3.91
CA THR A 305 27.75 0.29 -4.24
C THR A 305 27.90 1.71 -3.70
N GLN A 306 27.10 2.65 -4.20
CA GLN A 306 27.16 4.05 -3.81
C GLN A 306 25.77 4.66 -3.70
N GLY A 307 25.57 5.50 -2.67
CA GLY A 307 24.38 6.32 -2.51
C GLY A 307 24.70 7.65 -1.84
N VAL A 308 23.66 8.38 -1.44
CA VAL A 308 23.76 9.66 -0.70
C VAL A 308 24.54 9.48 0.61
N ARG A 309 24.46 8.29 1.21
CA ARG A 309 25.14 7.92 2.46
C ARG A 309 26.57 7.38 2.25
N GLY A 310 27.15 7.56 1.07
CA GLY A 310 28.51 7.14 0.73
C GLY A 310 28.58 5.74 0.11
N LYS A 311 29.76 5.12 0.15
CA LYS A 311 30.02 3.80 -0.44
C LYS A 311 29.63 2.67 0.51
N GLY A 312 29.04 1.62 -0.04
CA GLY A 312 28.74 0.37 0.66
C GLY A 312 29.41 -0.81 -0.02
N THR A 313 29.95 -1.75 0.75
CA THR A 313 30.57 -2.96 0.19
C THR A 313 29.86 -4.19 0.72
N VAL A 314 29.50 -5.09 -0.19
CA VAL A 314 29.02 -6.44 0.10
C VAL A 314 30.08 -7.43 -0.33
N VAL A 315 30.29 -8.47 0.48
CA VAL A 315 31.23 -9.54 0.21
C VAL A 315 30.46 -10.85 0.20
N LEU A 316 30.58 -11.59 -0.89
CA LEU A 316 30.22 -13.00 -0.99
C LEU A 316 31.48 -13.81 -0.69
N GLN A 317 31.41 -14.63 0.37
CA GLN A 317 32.46 -15.52 0.79
C GLN A 317 32.01 -16.97 0.58
N LEU A 318 32.76 -17.66 -0.27
CA LEU A 318 32.69 -19.10 -0.48
C LEU A 318 33.86 -19.73 0.30
N PRO A 319 33.61 -20.50 1.38
CA PRO A 319 34.65 -21.30 2.01
C PRO A 319 35.11 -22.42 1.07
N GLU A 320 36.26 -22.99 1.37
CA GLU A 320 36.80 -24.13 0.63
C GLU A 320 35.81 -25.30 0.62
N THR A 321 35.29 -25.61 -0.57
CA THR A 321 34.18 -26.54 -0.78
C THR A 321 34.42 -27.41 -2.01
N PRO A 322 34.03 -28.69 -1.98
CA PRO A 322 34.04 -29.54 -3.17
C PRO A 322 33.18 -28.93 -4.29
N LEU A 323 33.61 -29.11 -5.54
CA LEU A 323 32.85 -28.71 -6.73
C LEU A 323 32.24 -29.92 -7.46
N PRO A 324 31.13 -30.50 -6.96
CA PRO A 324 30.42 -31.54 -7.68
C PRO A 324 29.81 -30.99 -8.98
N LEU A 325 30.04 -31.70 -10.10
CA LEU A 325 29.56 -31.29 -11.43
C LEU A 325 28.09 -31.64 -11.69
N THR A 326 27.47 -32.47 -10.84
CA THR A 326 26.09 -32.98 -11.04
C THR A 326 25.08 -32.30 -10.12
N GLU A 327 25.35 -32.26 -8.81
CA GLU A 327 24.45 -31.70 -7.80
C GLU A 327 25.24 -30.85 -6.80
N PHE A 328 24.82 -29.60 -6.61
CA PHE A 328 25.49 -28.64 -5.75
C PHE A 328 25.14 -28.84 -4.27
N ASP A 329 26.14 -28.67 -3.41
CA ASP A 329 25.97 -28.40 -1.98
C ASP A 329 27.04 -27.40 -1.53
N ILE A 330 26.87 -26.15 -1.94
CA ILE A 330 27.90 -25.12 -1.86
C ILE A 330 27.49 -24.08 -0.80
N PRO A 331 28.00 -24.15 0.45
CA PRO A 331 27.76 -23.12 1.45
C PRO A 331 28.42 -21.81 1.03
N PHE A 332 27.75 -20.68 1.26
CA PHE A 332 28.33 -19.36 1.07
C PHE A 332 27.77 -18.37 2.10
N GLU A 333 28.44 -17.24 2.27
CA GLU A 333 27.97 -16.16 3.12
C GLU A 333 28.03 -14.83 2.38
N LEU A 334 26.91 -14.12 2.36
CA LEU A 334 26.85 -12.74 1.90
C LEU A 334 26.81 -11.80 3.10
N ALA A 335 27.79 -10.90 3.22
CA ALA A 335 27.90 -9.98 4.34
C ALA A 335 28.34 -8.59 3.89
N GLY A 336 27.79 -7.56 4.51
CA GLY A 336 28.19 -6.17 4.26
C GLY A 336 27.01 -5.22 4.16
N GLN A 337 27.18 -4.16 3.37
CA GLN A 337 26.20 -3.10 3.18
C GLN A 337 26.06 -2.68 1.72
N VAL A 338 24.82 -2.44 1.32
CA VAL A 338 24.41 -1.86 0.05
C VAL A 338 23.90 -0.45 0.32
N ASN A 339 24.41 0.52 -0.43
CA ASN A 339 23.87 1.87 -0.47
C ASN A 339 23.28 2.11 -1.86
N HIS A 340 22.08 2.67 -1.89
CA HIS A 340 21.41 3.05 -3.12
C HIS A 340 20.47 4.22 -2.84
N ASN A 341 20.60 5.32 -3.57
CA ASN A 341 19.91 6.58 -3.26
C ASN A 341 20.11 6.98 -1.77
N ASP A 342 19.04 7.31 -1.03
CA ASP A 342 19.12 7.54 0.43
C ASP A 342 18.82 6.28 1.26
N MET A 343 18.70 5.12 0.62
CA MET A 343 18.50 3.84 1.30
C MET A 343 19.85 3.18 1.61
N TRP A 344 19.94 2.68 2.83
CA TRP A 344 20.99 1.79 3.31
C TRP A 344 20.37 0.44 3.61
N ALA A 345 21.01 -0.65 3.18
CA ALA A 345 20.68 -2.00 3.59
C ALA A 345 21.97 -2.73 3.98
N GLY A 346 21.95 -3.54 5.04
CA GLY A 346 23.13 -4.28 5.46
C GLY A 346 22.76 -5.49 6.31
N GLY A 347 23.63 -6.49 6.30
CA GLY A 347 23.32 -7.75 6.95
C GLY A 347 24.38 -8.82 6.77
N ARG A 348 24.06 -9.99 7.30
CA ARG A 348 24.80 -11.24 7.13
C ARG A 348 23.81 -12.31 6.74
N VAL A 349 24.08 -13.00 5.64
CA VAL A 349 23.19 -13.96 5.00
C VAL A 349 24.01 -15.24 4.72
N PRO A 350 24.19 -16.12 5.70
CA PRO A 350 24.74 -17.45 5.48
C PRO A 350 23.71 -18.31 4.74
N ALA A 351 24.15 -19.02 3.72
CA ALA A 351 23.30 -19.75 2.80
C ALA A 351 24.00 -20.99 2.24
N VAL A 352 23.24 -21.81 1.51
CA VAL A 352 23.76 -22.95 0.73
C VAL A 352 23.12 -22.91 -0.64
N LEU A 353 23.93 -22.99 -1.69
CA LEU A 353 23.46 -23.25 -3.03
C LEU A 353 23.34 -24.76 -3.23
N THR A 354 22.15 -25.21 -3.60
CA THR A 354 21.80 -26.62 -3.77
C THR A 354 21.08 -26.84 -5.11
N GLY A 355 20.93 -28.10 -5.54
CA GLY A 355 20.22 -28.45 -6.77
C GLY A 355 21.18 -28.65 -7.94
N THR A 356 20.75 -28.35 -9.16
CA THR A 356 21.55 -28.56 -10.38
C THR A 356 21.82 -27.24 -11.11
N PHE A 357 22.68 -27.26 -12.13
CA PHE A 357 22.87 -26.10 -13.01
C PHE A 357 21.56 -25.60 -13.64
N ALA A 358 20.60 -26.51 -13.90
CA ALA A 358 19.31 -26.18 -14.50
C ALA A 358 18.28 -25.66 -13.48
N ASP A 359 18.38 -26.08 -12.20
CA ASP A 359 17.46 -25.69 -11.13
C ASP A 359 18.22 -25.40 -9.82
N PRO A 360 18.89 -24.24 -9.72
CA PRO A 360 19.61 -23.84 -8.52
C PRO A 360 18.64 -23.29 -7.45
N VAL A 361 18.86 -23.72 -6.20
CA VAL A 361 18.09 -23.25 -5.04
C VAL A 361 19.03 -22.77 -3.95
N ILE A 362 18.86 -21.52 -3.54
CA ILE A 362 19.57 -20.91 -2.41
C ILE A 362 18.76 -21.15 -1.14
N ARG A 363 19.33 -21.84 -0.14
CA ARG A 363 18.71 -22.09 1.17
C ARG A 363 19.40 -21.28 2.26
N LEU A 364 18.65 -20.40 2.92
CA LEU A 364 19.17 -19.48 3.93
C LEU A 364 19.25 -20.15 5.31
N ARG A 365 20.44 -20.10 5.92
CA ARG A 365 20.74 -20.75 7.21
C ARG A 365 20.39 -19.86 8.41
N SER A 366 20.49 -20.46 9.60
CA SER A 366 20.38 -19.72 10.86
C SER A 366 21.35 -18.55 10.90
N GLY A 367 20.90 -17.40 11.40
CA GLY A 367 21.67 -16.15 11.43
C GLY A 367 21.45 -15.23 10.22
N ALA A 368 20.75 -15.67 9.17
CA ALA A 368 20.41 -14.82 8.03
C ALA A 368 19.50 -13.65 8.42
N LEU A 369 20.04 -12.43 8.33
CA LEU A 369 19.37 -11.21 8.73
C LEU A 369 19.78 -10.03 7.84
N VAL A 370 18.79 -9.36 7.27
CA VAL A 370 18.95 -8.09 6.56
C VAL A 370 18.30 -6.96 7.36
N ARG A 371 18.95 -5.81 7.42
CA ARG A 371 18.41 -4.57 7.98
C ARG A 371 18.46 -3.47 6.94
N ALA A 372 17.48 -2.58 6.93
CA ALA A 372 17.50 -1.41 6.07
C ALA A 372 16.94 -0.16 6.77
N ARG A 373 17.35 1.01 6.29
CA ARG A 373 16.86 2.33 6.74
C ARG A 373 17.13 3.38 5.66
N GLY A 374 16.34 4.45 5.64
CA GLY A 374 16.52 5.55 4.68
C GLY A 374 15.21 6.11 4.16
N GLN A 375 15.30 7.15 3.34
CA GLN A 375 14.14 7.73 2.67
C GLN A 375 13.75 6.86 1.46
N LEU A 376 12.55 6.28 1.49
CA LEU A 376 12.02 5.46 0.39
C LEU A 376 11.31 6.34 -0.66
N SER A 377 10.61 7.38 -0.21
CA SER A 377 9.93 8.40 -1.04
C SER A 377 9.87 9.71 -0.25
N PRO A 378 9.53 10.88 -0.84
CA PRO A 378 9.49 12.16 -0.11
C PRO A 378 8.69 12.12 1.20
N ASP A 379 7.61 11.33 1.25
CA ASP A 379 6.71 11.25 2.41
C ASP A 379 6.94 10.02 3.28
N PHE A 380 7.93 9.18 2.97
CA PHE A 380 8.08 7.88 3.64
C PHE A 380 9.53 7.59 4.04
N LEU A 381 9.82 7.78 5.33
CA LEU A 381 11.09 7.44 5.95
C LEU A 381 11.01 6.04 6.59
N VAL A 382 11.90 5.14 6.20
CA VAL A 382 12.12 3.86 6.87
C VAL A 382 13.15 4.07 7.97
N GLU A 383 12.70 4.11 9.23
CA GLU A 383 13.59 4.23 10.40
C GLU A 383 14.30 2.90 10.70
N GLU A 384 13.55 1.79 10.58
CA GLU A 384 14.06 0.44 10.77
C GLU A 384 13.24 -0.53 9.90
N LEU A 385 13.90 -1.29 9.04
CA LEU A 385 13.38 -2.50 8.44
C LEU A 385 14.30 -3.64 8.86
N ARG A 386 13.75 -4.73 9.40
CA ARG A 386 14.49 -5.93 9.79
C ARG A 386 13.81 -7.16 9.22
N LEU A 387 14.55 -7.92 8.42
CA LEU A 387 14.10 -9.10 7.69
C LEU A 387 14.90 -10.32 8.16
N PRO A 388 14.38 -11.12 9.12
CA PRO A 388 14.92 -12.43 9.42
C PRO A 388 14.63 -13.37 8.25
N LEU A 389 15.66 -14.02 7.72
CA LEU A 389 15.53 -14.86 6.53
C LEU A 389 15.87 -16.34 6.80
N ALA A 390 16.17 -16.69 8.04
CA ALA A 390 16.54 -18.06 8.42
C ALA A 390 15.42 -19.05 8.08
N GLY A 391 15.76 -20.15 7.40
CA GLY A 391 14.81 -21.19 7.01
C GLY A 391 14.02 -20.89 5.73
N THR A 392 14.29 -19.78 5.06
CA THR A 392 13.76 -19.49 3.72
C THR A 392 14.63 -20.09 2.62
N SER A 393 14.04 -20.29 1.45
CA SER A 393 14.74 -20.63 0.22
C SER A 393 14.33 -19.70 -0.91
N LEU A 394 15.26 -19.41 -1.81
CA LEU A 394 15.06 -18.66 -3.04
C LEU A 394 15.37 -19.58 -4.21
N SER A 395 14.39 -19.76 -5.09
CA SER A 395 14.55 -20.42 -6.40
C SER A 395 14.12 -19.48 -7.51
N GLN A 396 14.21 -19.92 -8.77
CA GLN A 396 13.67 -19.16 -9.91
C GLN A 396 12.16 -18.89 -9.79
N GLN A 397 11.42 -19.75 -9.07
CA GLN A 397 9.99 -19.60 -8.84
C GLN A 397 9.67 -18.55 -7.75
N GLY A 398 10.62 -18.19 -6.89
CA GLY A 398 10.43 -17.18 -5.84
C GLY A 398 10.86 -17.63 -4.45
N ILE A 399 10.42 -16.89 -3.43
CA ILE A 399 10.77 -17.13 -2.03
C ILE A 399 9.82 -18.14 -1.39
N SER A 400 10.36 -19.15 -0.72
CA SER A 400 9.60 -20.13 0.07
C SER A 400 10.09 -20.19 1.51
N GLY A 401 9.20 -20.45 2.47
CA GLY A 401 9.54 -20.56 3.89
C GLY A 401 9.00 -19.40 4.75
N PRO A 402 9.50 -19.21 5.98
CA PRO A 402 9.04 -18.16 6.89
C PRO A 402 9.52 -16.78 6.42
N LEU A 403 8.60 -15.92 6.00
CA LEU A 403 8.89 -14.56 5.53
C LEU A 403 8.33 -13.54 6.52
N ASP A 404 9.21 -13.15 7.45
CA ASP A 404 8.90 -12.24 8.56
C ASP A 404 9.50 -10.85 8.32
N ALA A 405 8.87 -9.82 8.86
CA ALA A 405 9.38 -8.44 8.81
C ALA A 405 9.06 -7.67 10.09
N ILE A 406 9.99 -6.83 10.53
CA ILE A 406 9.76 -5.82 11.57
C ILE A 406 10.06 -4.47 10.95
N VAL A 407 9.08 -3.56 11.00
CA VAL A 407 9.15 -2.29 10.28
C VAL A 407 8.79 -1.15 11.22
N THR A 408 9.60 -0.11 11.22
CA THR A 408 9.32 1.19 11.80
C THR A 408 9.45 2.24 10.71
N VAL A 409 8.36 2.96 10.46
CA VAL A 409 8.25 3.96 9.41
C VAL A 409 7.72 5.26 9.98
N ASN A 410 8.15 6.36 9.39
CA ASN A 410 7.69 7.70 9.73
C ASN A 410 7.26 8.40 8.46
N ASN A 411 6.02 8.83 8.43
CA ASN A 411 5.48 9.70 7.41
C ASN A 411 5.22 11.08 8.04
N PRO A 412 5.79 12.18 7.51
CA PRO A 412 5.62 13.51 8.08
C PRO A 412 4.16 13.93 8.27
N GLU A 413 3.28 13.56 7.35
CA GLU A 413 1.85 13.92 7.35
C GLU A 413 1.00 12.94 8.17
N LEU A 414 1.18 11.63 7.96
CA LEU A 414 0.34 10.60 8.57
C LEU A 414 0.80 10.24 9.99
N GLY A 415 2.11 10.25 10.25
CA GLY A 415 2.72 9.95 11.54
C GLY A 415 3.64 8.73 11.54
N ARG A 416 3.93 8.21 12.73
CA ARG A 416 4.93 7.14 12.96
C ARG A 416 4.25 5.82 13.28
N TYR A 417 4.72 4.74 12.65
CA TYR A 417 4.14 3.40 12.78
C TYR A 417 5.25 2.38 13.03
N ARG A 418 5.00 1.43 13.94
CA ARG A 418 5.84 0.26 14.17
C ARG A 418 5.00 -1.01 14.16
N PHE A 419 5.37 -1.95 13.31
CA PHE A 419 4.64 -3.22 13.19
C PHE A 419 5.57 -4.38 12.91
N GLN A 420 5.06 -5.57 13.22
CA GLN A 420 5.68 -6.84 12.90
C GLN A 420 4.73 -7.64 12.02
N MET A 421 5.29 -8.28 11.01
CA MET A 421 4.63 -9.25 10.15
C MET A 421 5.31 -10.59 10.35
N LYS A 422 4.51 -11.64 10.51
CA LYS A 422 4.98 -13.02 10.41
C LYS A 422 4.23 -13.72 9.31
N GLY A 423 4.93 -14.43 8.44
CA GLY A 423 4.29 -15.05 7.30
C GLY A 423 4.96 -16.29 6.77
N GLN A 424 4.24 -17.01 5.93
CA GLN A 424 4.70 -18.19 5.22
C GLN A 424 4.56 -17.94 3.72
N ALA A 425 5.68 -17.96 3.02
CA ALA A 425 5.79 -17.82 1.59
C ALA A 425 5.92 -19.18 0.90
N ARG A 426 5.39 -19.30 -0.31
CA ARG A 426 5.58 -20.41 -1.24
C ARG A 426 5.74 -19.83 -2.63
N GLU A 427 6.93 -19.99 -3.18
CA GLU A 427 7.30 -19.52 -4.53
C GLU A 427 6.86 -18.05 -4.73
N PHE A 428 7.03 -17.24 -3.68
CA PHE A 428 6.46 -15.90 -3.64
C PHE A 428 7.38 -14.88 -4.31
N LEU A 429 6.80 -14.17 -5.26
CA LEU A 429 7.24 -12.92 -5.85
C LEU A 429 6.05 -11.93 -5.80
N PRO A 430 6.27 -10.61 -5.88
CA PRO A 430 5.17 -9.66 -6.02
C PRO A 430 4.31 -10.03 -7.23
N ASP A 431 3.00 -10.16 -7.01
CA ASP A 431 2.01 -10.51 -8.03
C ASP A 431 2.16 -11.92 -8.65
N ASN A 432 3.01 -12.80 -8.10
CA ASN A 432 3.15 -14.20 -8.51
C ASN A 432 3.49 -15.11 -7.32
N GLY A 433 2.70 -16.16 -7.07
CA GLY A 433 2.91 -17.08 -5.96
C GLY A 433 2.15 -16.68 -4.69
N ARG A 434 2.56 -17.20 -3.52
CA ARG A 434 1.70 -17.14 -2.32
C ARG A 434 2.42 -16.72 -1.07
N TRP A 435 1.91 -15.71 -0.38
CA TRP A 435 2.37 -15.30 0.94
C TRP A 435 1.20 -15.10 1.90
N TYR A 436 1.15 -15.89 2.97
CA TYR A 436 0.16 -15.74 4.04
C TYR A 436 0.81 -15.07 5.23
N TRP A 437 0.16 -14.07 5.82
CA TRP A 437 0.77 -13.28 6.88
C TRP A 437 -0.21 -12.94 8.01
N GLN A 438 0.36 -12.74 9.19
CA GLN A 438 -0.23 -12.10 10.36
C GLN A 438 0.54 -10.82 10.63
N ILE A 439 -0.17 -9.76 11.00
CA ILE A 439 0.42 -8.45 11.27
C ILE A 439 -0.09 -7.92 12.60
N TRP A 440 0.78 -7.26 13.37
CA TRP A 440 0.37 -6.49 14.54
C TRP A 440 1.33 -5.35 14.79
N GLY A 441 0.82 -4.28 15.37
CA GLY A 441 1.62 -3.08 15.58
C GLY A 441 0.88 -1.98 16.29
N LYS A 442 1.54 -0.84 16.34
CA LYS A 442 1.02 0.41 16.89
C LYS A 442 1.55 1.60 16.11
N GLY A 443 0.85 2.71 16.18
CA GLY A 443 1.32 3.94 15.60
C GLY A 443 0.62 5.15 16.18
N ARG A 444 1.00 6.32 15.68
CA ARG A 444 0.34 7.59 15.93
C ARG A 444 -0.12 8.18 14.61
N MET A 445 -1.41 8.43 14.49
CA MET A 445 -2.00 9.14 13.35
C MET A 445 -2.09 10.63 13.66
N LYS A 446 -1.24 11.43 13.02
CA LYS A 446 -1.19 12.88 13.22
C LYS A 446 -2.49 13.59 12.81
N PRO A 447 -3.12 13.31 11.65
CA PRO A 447 -4.32 14.05 11.22
C PRO A 447 -5.52 13.88 12.16
N LEU A 448 -5.57 12.76 12.88
CA LEU A 448 -6.63 12.41 13.83
C LEU A 448 -6.23 12.61 15.29
N ASN A 449 -5.01 13.07 15.54
CA ASN A 449 -4.36 13.14 16.85
C ASN A 449 -4.63 11.90 17.72
N ALA A 450 -4.44 10.72 17.13
CA ALA A 450 -4.84 9.44 17.70
C ALA A 450 -3.65 8.48 17.80
N ASP A 451 -3.51 7.80 18.93
CA ASP A 451 -2.64 6.62 19.03
C ASP A 451 -3.50 5.37 18.81
N TRP A 452 -2.97 4.42 18.05
CA TRP A 452 -3.72 3.23 17.66
C TRP A 452 -2.87 1.98 17.72
N THR A 453 -3.51 0.87 18.06
CA THR A 453 -2.99 -0.48 17.91
C THR A 453 -3.78 -1.20 16.83
N PHE A 454 -3.13 -2.11 16.13
CA PHE A 454 -3.79 -2.94 15.14
C PHE A 454 -3.24 -4.35 15.14
N SER A 455 -4.09 -5.29 14.78
CA SER A 455 -3.71 -6.66 14.46
C SER A 455 -4.57 -7.19 13.33
N GLY A 456 -4.04 -8.13 12.56
CA GLY A 456 -4.74 -8.65 11.40
C GLY A 456 -4.06 -9.86 10.79
N ALA A 457 -4.71 -10.41 9.77
CA ALA A 457 -4.17 -11.49 8.98
C ALA A 457 -4.67 -11.40 7.55
N GLY A 458 -3.83 -11.78 6.61
CA GLY A 458 -4.11 -11.67 5.19
C GLY A 458 -3.28 -12.60 4.34
N SER A 459 -3.34 -12.38 3.04
CA SER A 459 -2.49 -13.04 2.06
C SER A 459 -2.27 -12.17 0.84
N TRP A 460 -1.16 -12.43 0.16
CA TRP A 460 -0.92 -12.02 -1.23
C TRP A 460 -0.86 -13.30 -2.05
N LEU A 461 -1.83 -13.50 -2.94
CA LEU A 461 -1.99 -14.69 -3.76
C LEU A 461 -2.00 -14.24 -5.21
N ASP A 462 -0.90 -14.47 -5.92
CA ASP A 462 -0.69 -13.96 -7.27
C ASP A 462 -1.01 -12.45 -7.27
N GLU A 463 -1.90 -11.97 -8.13
CA GLU A 463 -2.27 -10.56 -8.24
C GLU A 463 -3.31 -10.09 -7.20
N GLU A 464 -3.70 -10.91 -6.21
CA GLU A 464 -4.73 -10.58 -5.22
C GLU A 464 -4.14 -10.37 -3.81
N ILE A 465 -4.40 -9.21 -3.21
CA ILE A 465 -4.14 -8.94 -1.79
C ILE A 465 -5.45 -9.03 -1.01
N ARG A 466 -5.49 -9.88 0.02
CA ARG A 466 -6.67 -10.12 0.86
C ARG A 466 -6.38 -9.91 2.33
N ILE A 467 -7.15 -9.04 2.99
CA ILE A 467 -7.17 -8.90 4.45
C ILE A 467 -8.38 -9.65 4.98
N ARG A 468 -8.15 -10.75 5.71
CA ARG A 468 -9.22 -11.61 6.27
C ARG A 468 -9.59 -11.25 7.71
N LYS A 469 -8.67 -10.63 8.45
CA LYS A 469 -8.89 -10.17 9.83
C LYS A 469 -8.27 -8.78 9.98
N LEU A 470 -9.01 -7.87 10.58
CA LEU A 470 -8.53 -6.57 11.04
C LEU A 470 -9.21 -6.27 12.36
N ASN A 471 -8.41 -5.97 13.37
CA ASN A 471 -8.84 -5.46 14.65
C ASN A 471 -8.00 -4.24 14.96
N THR A 472 -8.63 -3.16 15.39
CA THR A 472 -7.95 -1.92 15.77
C THR A 472 -8.42 -1.45 17.13
N GLY A 473 -7.54 -0.77 17.86
CA GLY A 473 -7.86 -0.13 19.14
C GLY A 473 -7.30 1.28 19.15
N PHE A 474 -8.20 2.28 19.05
CA PHE A 474 -7.85 3.70 19.12
C PHE A 474 -8.05 4.21 20.55
N ASN A 475 -7.14 5.07 21.03
CA ASN A 475 -7.36 5.76 22.32
C ASN A 475 -8.47 6.83 22.23
N GLY A 476 -8.63 7.42 21.05
CA GLY A 476 -9.64 8.40 20.70
C GLY A 476 -9.27 9.05 19.37
N ILE A 477 -10.26 9.63 18.69
CA ILE A 477 -10.03 10.42 17.46
C ILE A 477 -10.45 11.86 17.76
N ARG A 478 -9.65 12.83 17.33
CA ARG A 478 -9.99 14.26 17.38
C ARG A 478 -9.78 14.89 16.02
N TYR A 479 -10.82 15.50 15.48
CA TYR A 479 -10.75 16.19 14.20
C TYR A 479 -11.69 17.40 14.19
N GLY A 480 -11.11 18.60 14.09
CA GLY A 480 -11.86 19.85 14.24
C GLY A 480 -12.59 19.90 15.59
N MET A 481 -13.89 20.19 15.55
CA MET A 481 -14.77 20.23 16.73
C MET A 481 -15.31 18.85 17.17
N MET A 482 -15.00 17.78 16.41
CA MET A 482 -15.51 16.44 16.67
C MET A 482 -14.46 15.58 17.39
N SER A 483 -14.91 14.79 18.36
CA SER A 483 -14.08 13.72 18.93
C SER A 483 -14.84 12.41 19.08
N MET A 484 -14.16 11.28 18.89
CA MET A 484 -14.71 9.93 19.07
C MET A 484 -14.00 9.23 20.22
N ASP A 485 -14.77 8.59 21.08
CA ASP A 485 -14.30 7.88 22.27
C ASP A 485 -14.06 6.39 21.95
N ALA A 486 -12.82 5.94 22.16
CA ALA A 486 -12.35 4.58 21.93
C ALA A 486 -12.90 3.93 20.63
N PRO A 487 -12.69 4.53 19.45
CA PRO A 487 -13.15 3.93 18.21
C PRO A 487 -12.47 2.57 17.94
N ALA A 488 -13.15 1.68 17.25
CA ALA A 488 -12.62 0.40 16.82
C ALA A 488 -13.16 0.03 15.42
N LEU A 489 -12.25 -0.20 14.49
CA LEU A 489 -12.50 -0.67 13.13
C LEU A 489 -12.28 -2.19 13.04
N THR A 490 -13.27 -2.90 12.50
CA THR A 490 -13.27 -4.35 12.27
C THR A 490 -13.74 -4.67 10.84
N LEU A 491 -13.50 -5.90 10.38
CA LEU A 491 -14.03 -6.38 9.09
C LEU A 491 -15.38 -7.07 9.28
N LEU A 492 -16.36 -6.70 8.45
CA LEU A 492 -17.60 -7.46 8.25
C LEU A 492 -17.45 -8.48 7.10
N SER A 493 -16.62 -8.17 6.12
CA SER A 493 -16.15 -9.11 5.09
C SER A 493 -14.67 -8.86 4.79
N PRO A 494 -13.96 -9.84 4.21
CA PRO A 494 -12.58 -9.62 3.79
C PRO A 494 -12.45 -8.39 2.88
N LEU A 495 -11.37 -7.62 3.06
CA LEU A 495 -10.96 -6.59 2.12
C LEU A 495 -10.11 -7.26 1.05
N ILE A 496 -10.50 -7.15 -0.21
CA ILE A 496 -9.85 -7.78 -1.36
C ILE A 496 -9.43 -6.68 -2.33
N TRP A 497 -8.17 -6.68 -2.71
CA TRP A 497 -7.62 -5.85 -3.76
C TRP A 497 -7.02 -6.73 -4.86
N SER A 498 -7.73 -6.84 -5.98
CA SER A 498 -7.25 -7.43 -7.22
C SER A 498 -6.40 -6.42 -7.96
N ARG A 499 -5.22 -6.84 -8.40
CA ARG A 499 -4.22 -6.04 -9.10
C ARG A 499 -3.94 -6.53 -10.52
N VAL A 500 -4.88 -7.29 -11.09
CA VAL A 500 -4.86 -7.68 -12.50
C VAL A 500 -4.86 -6.40 -13.35
N ASP A 501 -3.85 -6.21 -14.19
CA ASP A 501 -3.69 -5.00 -15.01
C ASP A 501 -4.96 -4.71 -15.84
N GLY A 502 -5.51 -3.50 -15.69
CA GLY A 502 -6.73 -3.06 -16.38
C GLY A 502 -8.04 -3.65 -15.83
N GLN A 503 -7.99 -4.45 -14.76
CA GLN A 503 -9.12 -5.03 -14.03
C GLN A 503 -8.95 -4.83 -12.52
N GLU A 504 -8.24 -3.77 -12.10
CA GLU A 504 -7.94 -3.52 -10.69
C GLU A 504 -9.23 -3.24 -9.91
N LYS A 505 -9.38 -3.89 -8.77
CA LYS A 505 -10.60 -3.79 -7.97
C LYS A 505 -10.32 -3.92 -6.49
N LEU A 506 -10.76 -2.93 -5.73
CA LEU A 506 -10.82 -2.93 -4.28
C LEU A 506 -12.27 -3.13 -3.82
N SER A 507 -12.51 -4.10 -2.96
CA SER A 507 -13.83 -4.32 -2.36
C SER A 507 -13.75 -4.87 -0.95
N GLY A 508 -14.75 -4.60 -0.12
CA GLY A 508 -14.86 -5.17 1.23
C GLY A 508 -15.93 -4.49 2.08
N LYS A 509 -16.17 -5.02 3.27
CA LYS A 509 -17.08 -4.42 4.25
C LYS A 509 -16.39 -4.29 5.59
N VAL A 510 -16.46 -3.10 6.17
CA VAL A 510 -15.84 -2.77 7.46
C VAL A 510 -16.86 -2.12 8.37
N GLN A 511 -16.66 -2.25 9.67
CA GLN A 511 -17.50 -1.62 10.68
C GLN A 511 -16.61 -0.78 11.59
N LEU A 512 -16.98 0.49 11.79
CA LEU A 512 -16.38 1.35 12.79
C LEU A 512 -17.39 1.52 13.94
N THR A 513 -16.98 1.16 15.15
CA THR A 513 -17.76 1.37 16.37
C THR A 513 -17.07 2.40 17.26
N THR A 514 -17.85 3.16 18.02
CA THR A 514 -17.34 4.10 19.03
C THR A 514 -18.32 4.21 20.19
N ARG A 515 -17.83 4.50 21.41
CA ARG A 515 -18.69 4.62 22.60
C ARG A 515 -19.48 5.92 22.63
N LYS A 516 -18.93 6.99 22.06
CA LYS A 516 -19.53 8.33 22.07
C LYS A 516 -18.82 9.20 21.05
N ILE A 517 -19.59 9.99 20.30
CA ILE A 517 -19.07 11.07 19.43
C ILE A 517 -19.44 12.39 20.09
N ARG A 518 -18.47 13.22 20.46
CA ARG A 518 -18.71 14.54 21.05
C ARG A 518 -18.59 15.62 19.99
N LEU A 519 -19.52 16.57 20.02
CA LEU A 519 -19.53 17.81 19.24
C LEU A 519 -19.71 18.95 20.24
N ASP A 520 -18.63 19.53 20.72
CA ASP A 520 -18.65 20.54 21.79
C ASP A 520 -19.41 20.04 23.05
N ASN A 521 -20.47 20.74 23.49
CA ASN A 521 -21.31 20.34 24.63
C ASN A 521 -22.39 19.28 24.29
N SER A 522 -22.47 18.86 23.04
CA SER A 522 -23.43 17.88 22.53
C SER A 522 -22.74 16.55 22.23
N TYR A 523 -23.49 15.45 22.17
CA TYR A 523 -22.91 14.17 21.80
C TYR A 523 -23.88 13.22 21.10
N LEU A 524 -23.37 12.37 20.22
CA LEU A 524 -24.05 11.13 19.83
C LEU A 524 -23.62 10.01 20.80
N PRO A 525 -24.56 9.16 21.25
CA PRO A 525 -24.27 7.98 22.07
C PRO A 525 -23.42 6.95 21.28
N SER A 526 -23.31 5.73 21.79
CA SER A 526 -22.56 4.66 21.11
C SER A 526 -23.00 4.53 19.66
N ALA A 527 -22.06 4.67 18.73
CA ALA A 527 -22.35 4.77 17.32
C ALA A 527 -21.62 3.68 16.53
N THR A 528 -22.30 3.19 15.51
CA THR A 528 -21.82 2.15 14.60
C THR A 528 -21.96 2.66 13.16
N PHE A 529 -20.86 2.59 12.42
CA PHE A 529 -20.80 2.89 11.00
C PHE A 529 -20.53 1.59 10.26
N ASP A 530 -21.52 1.10 9.52
CA ASP A 530 -21.34 -0.03 8.60
C ASP A 530 -20.97 0.53 7.23
N MET A 531 -19.84 0.08 6.69
CA MET A 531 -19.23 0.62 5.47
C MET A 531 -18.98 -0.50 4.47
N THR A 532 -19.46 -0.32 3.23
CA THR A 532 -19.10 -1.12 2.07
C THR A 532 -18.15 -0.31 1.20
N LEU A 533 -16.94 -0.82 0.98
CA LEU A 533 -15.91 -0.24 0.13
C LEU A 533 -15.99 -0.83 -1.27
N ASP A 534 -15.91 0.01 -2.28
CA ASP A 534 -15.82 -0.37 -3.69
C ASP A 534 -15.01 0.68 -4.47
N GLY A 535 -13.99 0.25 -5.18
CA GLY A 535 -13.04 1.13 -5.87
C GLY A 535 -12.04 0.40 -6.74
N ARG A 536 -11.04 1.12 -7.23
CA ARG A 536 -9.96 0.54 -8.03
C ARG A 536 -8.81 0.06 -7.14
N ASP A 537 -8.41 0.90 -6.18
CA ASP A 537 -7.24 0.68 -5.33
C ASP A 537 -7.35 1.48 -4.01
N PRO A 538 -6.44 1.29 -3.02
CA PRO A 538 -6.50 2.00 -1.74
C PRO A 538 -6.41 3.53 -1.80
N ARG A 539 -6.09 4.12 -2.96
CA ARG A 539 -6.08 5.57 -3.20
C ARG A 539 -7.32 6.05 -3.96
N ASP A 540 -8.08 5.18 -4.61
CA ASP A 540 -9.34 5.53 -5.28
C ASP A 540 -10.45 4.54 -4.94
N PHE A 541 -11.32 4.93 -4.02
CA PHE A 541 -12.48 4.14 -3.63
C PHE A 541 -13.66 4.96 -3.15
N SER A 542 -14.82 4.33 -3.19
CA SER A 542 -16.06 4.83 -2.62
C SER A 542 -16.50 4.00 -1.43
N VAL A 543 -17.25 4.63 -0.54
CA VAL A 543 -17.83 4.03 0.66
C VAL A 543 -19.33 4.28 0.63
N LYS A 544 -20.12 3.22 0.80
CA LYS A 544 -21.57 3.31 1.04
C LYS A 544 -21.86 2.70 2.40
N GLY A 545 -22.67 3.37 3.21
CA GLY A 545 -22.88 2.90 4.57
C GLY A 545 -24.08 3.47 5.30
N THR A 546 -24.25 2.97 6.51
CA THR A 546 -25.25 3.43 7.47
C THR A 546 -24.58 3.79 8.79
N LEU A 547 -25.02 4.89 9.39
CA LEU A 547 -24.67 5.30 10.74
C LEU A 547 -25.90 5.10 11.64
N SER A 548 -25.74 4.33 12.71
CA SER A 548 -26.72 4.23 13.79
C SER A 548 -26.08 4.62 15.11
N ALA A 549 -26.79 5.35 15.96
CA ALA A 549 -26.31 5.76 17.27
C ALA A 549 -27.35 5.54 18.37
N GLY A 550 -26.92 4.98 19.48
CA GLY A 550 -27.81 4.61 20.59
C GLY A 550 -28.86 3.60 20.13
N LYS A 551 -30.07 3.69 20.70
CA LYS A 551 -31.20 2.83 20.32
C LYS A 551 -32.01 3.37 19.14
N ASN A 552 -32.08 4.70 18.99
CA ASN A 552 -33.13 5.35 18.21
C ASN A 552 -32.61 6.30 17.10
N ILE A 553 -31.30 6.55 17.00
CA ILE A 553 -30.75 7.38 15.91
C ILE A 553 -30.29 6.47 14.77
N GLY A 554 -30.80 6.71 13.58
CA GLY A 554 -30.45 6.02 12.35
C GLY A 554 -31.47 4.95 11.91
N PRO A 555 -31.18 4.26 10.80
CA PRO A 555 -29.95 4.33 10.02
C PRO A 555 -29.86 5.62 9.18
N ILE A 556 -28.79 6.39 9.38
CA ILE A 556 -28.43 7.54 8.54
C ILE A 556 -27.61 7.00 7.37
N HIS A 557 -28.12 7.15 6.15
CA HIS A 557 -27.44 6.66 4.96
C HIS A 557 -26.39 7.66 4.51
N TYR A 558 -25.19 7.20 4.21
CA TYR A 558 -24.15 8.05 3.65
C TYR A 558 -23.39 7.38 2.50
N TRP A 559 -22.83 8.24 1.65
CA TRP A 559 -21.91 7.86 0.59
C TRP A 559 -20.69 8.76 0.65
N SER A 560 -19.52 8.22 0.33
CA SER A 560 -18.29 8.99 0.19
C SER A 560 -17.40 8.47 -0.92
N ARG A 561 -16.56 9.33 -1.49
CA ARG A 561 -15.49 9.02 -2.42
C ARG A 561 -14.18 9.61 -1.92
N TRP A 562 -13.17 8.76 -1.88
CA TRP A 562 -11.78 9.12 -1.67
C TRP A 562 -11.06 9.03 -3.02
N ASP A 563 -10.45 10.13 -3.46
CA ASP A 563 -9.72 10.23 -4.73
C ASP A 563 -8.18 10.29 -4.56
N GLY A 564 -7.69 9.97 -3.36
CA GLY A 564 -6.27 9.99 -3.01
C GLY A 564 -5.83 11.30 -2.38
N VAL A 565 -6.63 12.36 -2.52
CA VAL A 565 -6.35 13.70 -1.99
C VAL A 565 -7.49 14.20 -1.11
N ARG A 566 -8.74 13.94 -1.51
CA ARG A 566 -9.94 14.51 -0.90
C ARG A 566 -11.00 13.43 -0.67
N LEU A 567 -11.63 13.53 0.49
CA LEU A 567 -12.88 12.84 0.81
C LEU A 567 -14.04 13.77 0.46
N ARG A 568 -15.00 13.30 -0.33
CA ARG A 568 -16.26 13.99 -0.62
C ARG A 568 -17.41 13.05 -0.36
N GLY A 569 -18.52 13.52 0.19
CA GLY A 569 -19.65 12.65 0.48
C GLY A 569 -20.93 13.38 0.81
N GLU A 570 -21.97 12.59 1.00
CA GLU A 570 -23.31 13.04 1.34
C GLU A 570 -23.89 12.12 2.42
N ALA A 571 -24.70 12.67 3.30
CA ALA A 571 -25.43 11.96 4.33
C ALA A 571 -26.90 12.39 4.31
N ARG A 572 -27.80 11.42 4.47
CA ARG A 572 -29.25 11.60 4.49
C ARG A 572 -29.82 10.95 5.74
N TRP A 573 -30.46 11.78 6.56
CA TRP A 573 -31.23 11.35 7.70
C TRP A 573 -32.65 11.08 7.22
N PRO A 574 -33.17 9.84 7.34
CA PRO A 574 -34.59 9.60 7.17
C PRO A 574 -35.38 10.32 8.26
N GLU A 575 -36.68 10.45 8.02
CA GLU A 575 -37.65 10.96 8.99
C GLU A 575 -37.60 10.14 10.28
N GLN A 576 -37.29 10.80 11.41
CA GLN A 576 -37.05 10.18 12.71
C GLN A 576 -37.67 11.00 13.83
N ASP A 577 -38.07 10.32 14.90
CA ASP A 577 -38.57 10.94 16.12
C ASP A 577 -37.51 11.87 16.74
N MET A 578 -37.90 13.11 17.03
CA MET A 578 -37.03 14.14 17.63
C MET A 578 -36.40 13.69 18.95
N ARG A 579 -37.08 12.87 19.76
CA ARG A 579 -36.58 12.39 21.06
C ARG A 579 -35.26 11.61 20.93
N ALA A 580 -35.03 10.97 19.78
CA ALA A 580 -33.77 10.29 19.51
C ALA A 580 -32.56 11.23 19.59
N PHE A 581 -32.75 12.52 19.31
CA PHE A 581 -31.70 13.54 19.25
C PHE A 581 -31.53 14.35 20.54
N GLN A 582 -32.15 13.94 21.67
CA GLN A 582 -32.03 14.63 22.96
C GLN A 582 -30.58 14.90 23.37
N THR A 583 -29.67 13.97 23.07
CA THR A 583 -28.24 14.05 23.38
C THR A 583 -27.48 15.13 22.59
N LEU A 584 -28.09 15.64 21.51
CA LEU A 584 -27.54 16.75 20.75
C LEU A 584 -27.93 18.12 21.32
N ILE A 585 -28.81 18.17 22.33
CA ILE A 585 -29.18 19.39 23.04
C ILE A 585 -28.35 19.47 24.34
N PRO A 586 -27.57 20.56 24.56
CA PRO A 586 -26.81 20.73 25.79
C PRO A 586 -27.71 20.67 27.04
N ALA A 587 -27.28 19.90 28.04
CA ALA A 587 -28.09 19.60 29.22
C ALA A 587 -28.33 20.83 30.12
N ASP A 588 -27.41 21.79 30.10
CA ASP A 588 -27.48 23.05 30.83
C ASP A 588 -28.59 23.99 30.32
N LEU A 589 -29.05 23.81 29.08
CA LEU A 589 -30.22 24.53 28.55
C LEU A 589 -31.54 24.10 29.20
N GLY A 590 -31.58 22.95 29.88
CA GLY A 590 -32.79 22.46 30.55
C GLY A 590 -33.92 22.06 29.58
N ILE A 591 -33.60 21.78 28.32
CA ILE A 591 -34.58 21.41 27.28
C ILE A 591 -34.73 19.88 27.23
N THR A 592 -35.96 19.38 27.33
CA THR A 592 -36.32 17.97 27.14
C THR A 592 -37.28 17.82 25.97
N LEU A 593 -36.86 17.13 24.90
CA LEU A 593 -37.67 16.87 23.71
C LEU A 593 -38.83 15.92 24.05
N ARG A 594 -40.03 16.23 23.57
CA ARG A 594 -41.26 15.48 23.84
C ARG A 594 -41.79 14.75 22.61
N ASN A 595 -41.88 15.42 21.47
CA ASN A 595 -42.40 14.86 20.23
C ASN A 595 -41.88 15.65 19.01
N GLY A 596 -42.35 15.27 17.83
CA GLY A 596 -42.00 15.88 16.55
C GLY A 596 -41.02 15.05 15.75
N VAL A 597 -40.71 15.55 14.56
CA VAL A 597 -39.99 14.77 13.55
C VAL A 597 -38.83 15.56 12.96
N PHE A 598 -37.71 14.87 12.80
CA PHE A 598 -36.46 15.39 12.24
C PHE A 598 -36.07 14.63 10.98
N TYR A 599 -35.68 15.37 9.95
CA TYR A 599 -34.96 14.82 8.80
C TYR A 599 -33.97 15.84 8.25
N ALA A 600 -32.97 15.35 7.52
CA ALA A 600 -31.87 16.19 7.06
C ALA A 600 -31.17 15.60 5.85
N GLN A 601 -30.50 16.49 5.11
CA GLN A 601 -29.52 16.13 4.10
C GLN A 601 -28.31 17.04 4.24
N ALA A 602 -27.12 16.45 4.17
CA ALA A 602 -25.85 17.17 4.21
C ALA A 602 -24.89 16.64 3.16
N ALA A 603 -24.06 17.52 2.63
CA ALA A 603 -22.87 17.18 1.87
C ALA A 603 -21.64 17.62 2.67
N TYR A 604 -20.53 16.89 2.53
CA TYR A 604 -19.29 17.18 3.24
C TYR A 604 -18.06 16.93 2.37
N SER A 605 -16.98 17.60 2.74
CA SER A 605 -15.66 17.39 2.14
C SER A 605 -14.56 17.59 3.17
N ALA A 606 -13.53 16.75 3.09
CA ALA A 606 -12.33 16.87 3.90
C ALA A 606 -11.08 16.62 3.02
N ALA A 607 -10.08 17.47 3.17
CA ALA A 607 -8.76 17.33 2.54
C ALA A 607 -7.67 17.91 3.45
N PRO A 608 -6.40 17.48 3.30
CA PRO A 608 -5.27 18.14 3.93
C PRO A 608 -5.28 19.66 3.63
N GLY A 609 -5.05 20.48 4.66
CA GLY A 609 -5.09 21.95 4.56
C GLY A 609 -6.49 22.59 4.52
N GLN A 610 -7.51 21.93 3.96
CA GLN A 610 -8.90 22.44 3.90
C GLN A 610 -9.67 22.26 5.22
N GLY A 611 -9.37 21.21 5.98
CA GLY A 611 -10.17 20.81 7.14
C GLY A 611 -11.52 20.17 6.76
N PHE A 612 -12.42 20.06 7.73
CA PHE A 612 -13.78 19.57 7.51
C PHE A 612 -14.71 20.70 7.08
N VAL A 613 -15.33 20.56 5.92
CA VAL A 613 -16.38 21.47 5.46
C VAL A 613 -17.64 20.66 5.23
N ALA A 614 -18.77 21.15 5.71
CA ALA A 614 -20.07 20.52 5.48
C ALA A 614 -21.15 21.57 5.22
N GLY A 615 -22.24 21.17 4.59
CA GLY A 615 -23.38 22.04 4.38
C GLY A 615 -24.62 21.23 4.05
N GLY A 616 -25.78 21.76 4.43
CA GLY A 616 -27.01 21.02 4.32
C GLY A 616 -28.20 21.80 4.82
N HIS A 617 -29.26 21.07 5.12
CA HIS A 617 -30.43 21.61 5.79
C HIS A 617 -30.97 20.60 6.81
N TRP A 618 -31.42 21.13 7.95
CA TRP A 618 -32.19 20.38 8.94
C TRP A 618 -33.64 20.80 8.86
N VAL A 619 -34.54 19.83 8.96
CA VAL A 619 -35.98 20.10 9.01
C VAL A 619 -36.53 19.50 10.28
N VAL A 620 -37.20 20.35 11.05
CA VAL A 620 -37.96 19.97 12.24
C VAL A 620 -39.42 20.28 11.98
N LYS A 621 -40.29 19.31 12.26
CA LYS A 621 -41.73 19.45 12.15
C LYS A 621 -42.44 19.08 13.44
N GLN A 622 -43.37 19.93 13.86
CA GLN A 622 -44.28 19.75 14.98
C GLN A 622 -43.55 19.30 16.24
N ALA A 623 -42.38 19.91 16.49
CA ALA A 623 -41.60 19.57 17.67
C ALA A 623 -42.17 20.23 18.91
N GLY A 624 -42.31 19.43 19.96
CA GLY A 624 -42.67 19.88 21.30
C GLY A 624 -41.55 19.56 22.27
N MET A 625 -41.35 20.45 23.24
CA MET A 625 -40.29 20.33 24.23
C MET A 625 -40.68 20.96 25.56
N TRP A 626 -40.25 20.32 26.64
CA TRP A 626 -40.24 20.91 27.97
C TRP A 626 -39.02 21.82 28.11
N LEU A 627 -39.21 23.03 28.60
CA LEU A 627 -38.12 23.89 29.02
C LEU A 627 -37.82 23.63 30.51
N LYS A 628 -36.82 24.30 31.06
CA LYS A 628 -36.62 24.37 32.52
C LYS A 628 -37.89 24.85 33.23
N ASP A 629 -38.64 25.67 32.52
CA ASP A 629 -39.61 26.60 33.04
C ASP A 629 -40.68 26.85 31.95
N GLY A 630 -41.60 25.90 31.77
CA GLY A 630 -42.70 25.94 30.79
C GLY A 630 -42.58 24.89 29.68
N GLU A 631 -43.44 25.00 28.66
CA GLU A 631 -43.45 24.11 27.50
C GLU A 631 -43.54 24.87 26.18
N VAL A 632 -43.12 24.21 25.10
CA VAL A 632 -43.20 24.71 23.73
C VAL A 632 -43.81 23.63 22.85
N ASP A 633 -44.71 24.04 21.97
CA ASP A 633 -45.42 23.17 21.03
C ASP A 633 -45.42 23.70 19.60
N GLY A 634 -45.46 22.76 18.65
CA GLY A 634 -45.62 23.06 17.24
C GLY A 634 -44.45 23.84 16.65
N VAL A 635 -43.21 23.51 17.05
CA VAL A 635 -42.00 24.11 16.47
C VAL A 635 -41.75 23.51 15.09
N ASP A 636 -41.77 24.39 14.08
CA ASP A 636 -41.47 24.10 12.69
C ASP A 636 -40.33 25.00 12.21
N PHE A 637 -39.27 24.40 11.64
CA PHE A 637 -38.24 25.18 10.95
C PHE A 637 -37.50 24.37 9.89
N VAL A 638 -36.99 25.09 8.89
CA VAL A 638 -35.98 24.59 7.94
C VAL A 638 -34.72 25.41 8.12
N LEU A 639 -33.66 24.76 8.63
CA LEU A 639 -32.38 25.38 8.96
C LEU A 639 -31.35 25.03 7.88
N PRO A 640 -31.18 25.84 6.82
CA PRO A 640 -30.02 25.72 5.94
C PRO A 640 -28.76 26.16 6.69
N TRP A 641 -27.72 25.34 6.63
CA TRP A 641 -26.47 25.58 7.36
C TRP A 641 -25.25 25.25 6.51
N ARG A 642 -24.13 25.89 6.85
CA ARG A 642 -22.79 25.57 6.35
C ARG A 642 -21.81 25.58 7.52
N LEU A 643 -20.95 24.58 7.58
CA LEU A 643 -19.86 24.45 8.54
C LEU A 643 -18.53 24.59 7.80
N ALA A 644 -17.72 25.57 8.19
CA ALA A 644 -16.34 25.74 7.74
C ALA A 644 -15.53 26.39 8.87
N ASP A 645 -14.26 26.04 9.00
CA ASP A 645 -13.35 26.63 10.00
C ASP A 645 -13.91 26.60 11.44
N SER A 646 -14.58 25.48 11.78
CA SER A 646 -15.25 25.28 13.08
C SER A 646 -16.36 26.29 13.40
N ARG A 647 -16.91 26.97 12.39
CA ARG A 647 -18.01 27.93 12.53
C ARG A 647 -19.20 27.53 11.67
N TRP A 648 -20.38 27.63 12.26
CA TRP A 648 -21.65 27.43 11.58
C TRP A 648 -22.10 28.76 10.98
N GLN A 649 -22.54 28.72 9.73
CA GLN A 649 -23.28 29.78 9.06
C GLN A 649 -24.72 29.28 8.92
N LEU A 650 -25.64 29.96 9.60
CA LEU A 650 -27.08 29.67 9.60
C LEU A 650 -27.77 30.63 8.64
N GLY A 651 -28.70 30.12 7.82
CA GLY A 651 -29.42 30.98 6.87
C GLY A 651 -28.56 31.47 5.69
N SER A 652 -27.67 30.62 5.16
CA SER A 652 -26.64 31.01 4.17
C SER A 652 -27.19 31.58 2.84
N LYS A 653 -28.41 31.20 2.44
CA LYS A 653 -29.10 31.73 1.24
C LYS A 653 -30.35 32.53 1.60
N THR A 654 -31.10 32.04 2.57
CA THR A 654 -32.34 32.63 3.07
C THR A 654 -32.35 32.48 4.58
N PRO A 655 -32.93 33.44 5.34
CA PRO A 655 -33.12 33.29 6.76
C PRO A 655 -33.86 32.00 7.12
N VAL A 656 -33.54 31.47 8.29
CA VAL A 656 -34.18 30.31 8.88
C VAL A 656 -35.52 30.76 9.44
N MET A 657 -36.61 30.38 8.78
CA MET A 657 -37.95 30.70 9.27
C MET A 657 -38.31 29.78 10.44
N LEU A 658 -38.31 30.32 11.64
CA LEU A 658 -38.77 29.66 12.86
C LEU A 658 -40.25 29.99 13.08
N ARG A 659 -41.07 28.95 13.20
CA ARG A 659 -42.50 29.07 13.49
C ARG A 659 -42.78 28.21 14.71
N ILE A 660 -43.42 28.77 15.73
CA ILE A 660 -43.76 28.08 16.96
C ILE A 660 -45.23 28.33 17.23
N ALA A 661 -46.03 27.26 17.31
CA ALA A 661 -47.47 27.38 17.48
C ALA A 661 -47.84 27.95 18.84
N ARG A 662 -47.19 27.46 19.91
CA ARG A 662 -47.50 27.84 21.28
C ARG A 662 -46.29 27.72 22.20
N VAL A 663 -46.12 28.69 23.10
CA VAL A 663 -45.23 28.64 24.26
C VAL A 663 -46.06 28.93 25.49
N GLU A 664 -45.97 28.07 26.50
CA GLU A 664 -46.69 28.24 27.75
C GLU A 664 -45.69 28.47 28.89
N ASN A 665 -45.65 29.72 29.38
CA ASN A 665 -44.72 30.15 30.44
C ASN A 665 -45.35 31.29 31.26
N LEU A 666 -46.19 30.93 32.24
CA LEU A 666 -47.18 31.76 32.94
C LEU A 666 -48.26 32.41 32.07
N PHE A 667 -47.85 32.93 30.91
CA PHE A 667 -48.73 33.43 29.87
C PHE A 667 -48.66 32.48 28.69
N GLU A 668 -49.82 32.26 28.06
CA GLU A 668 -49.88 31.60 26.78
C GLU A 668 -49.45 32.58 25.69
N VAL A 669 -48.48 32.16 24.88
CA VAL A 669 -47.98 32.89 23.72
C VAL A 669 -48.20 32.04 22.48
N THR A 670 -48.81 32.61 21.45
CA THR A 670 -49.16 31.88 20.22
C THR A 670 -48.65 32.59 18.96
N ASP A 671 -48.71 31.88 17.82
CA ASP A 671 -48.31 32.37 16.49
C ASP A 671 -46.93 33.05 16.45
N ILE A 672 -45.95 32.45 17.12
CA ILE A 672 -44.60 33.00 17.21
C ILE A 672 -43.88 32.76 15.88
N LYS A 673 -43.40 33.86 15.30
CA LYS A 673 -42.62 33.89 14.07
C LYS A 673 -41.32 34.60 14.35
N ALA A 674 -40.21 34.05 13.86
CA ALA A 674 -38.91 34.71 13.88
C ALA A 674 -38.04 34.17 12.74
N ASP A 675 -37.13 34.98 12.25
CA ASP A 675 -36.21 34.60 11.17
C ASP A 675 -34.76 34.74 11.66
N LEU A 676 -33.98 33.65 11.60
CA LEU A 676 -32.60 33.59 12.11
C LEU A 676 -31.58 33.52 10.97
N GLN A 677 -30.53 34.34 11.01
CA GLN A 677 -29.44 34.35 10.03
C GLN A 677 -28.12 34.78 10.67
N GLY A 678 -26.99 34.22 10.22
CA GLY A 678 -25.66 34.68 10.65
C GLY A 678 -24.76 33.53 11.05
N TYR A 679 -23.93 33.70 12.08
CA TYR A 679 -22.89 32.75 12.44
C TYR A 679 -22.94 32.28 13.89
N TYR A 680 -22.50 31.04 14.14
CA TYR A 680 -22.33 30.48 15.48
C TYR A 680 -21.01 29.66 15.60
N PRO A 681 -20.16 29.90 16.61
CA PRO A 681 -20.23 31.02 17.56
C PRO A 681 -20.23 32.38 16.85
N TYR A 682 -20.85 33.39 17.44
CA TYR A 682 -20.88 34.75 16.89
C TYR A 682 -19.74 35.61 17.46
N ASP A 683 -19.35 36.65 16.73
CA ASP A 683 -18.46 37.72 17.20
C ASP A 683 -18.73 39.01 16.40
N ASP A 684 -17.95 40.06 16.64
CA ASP A 684 -18.13 41.35 15.94
C ASP A 684 -17.99 41.28 14.41
N ALA A 685 -17.20 40.34 13.90
CA ALA A 685 -16.99 40.14 12.45
C ALA A 685 -18.03 39.17 11.86
N TYR A 686 -18.53 38.24 12.67
CA TYR A 686 -19.49 37.20 12.30
C TYR A 686 -20.72 37.27 13.22
N PRO A 687 -21.60 38.26 13.04
CA PRO A 687 -22.77 38.43 13.90
C PRO A 687 -23.85 37.38 13.64
N LEU A 688 -24.74 37.21 14.62
CA LEU A 688 -25.98 36.46 14.53
C LEU A 688 -27.16 37.43 14.61
N GLU A 689 -28.10 37.34 13.69
CA GLU A 689 -29.27 38.20 13.62
C GLU A 689 -30.57 37.40 13.76
N LEU A 690 -31.45 37.88 14.61
CA LEU A 690 -32.82 37.45 14.75
C LEU A 690 -33.73 38.60 14.29
N SER A 691 -34.57 38.36 13.29
CA SER A 691 -35.38 39.41 12.66
C SER A 691 -36.83 38.98 12.49
N GLY A 692 -37.71 39.97 12.26
CA GLY A 692 -39.13 39.73 11.99
C GLY A 692 -39.84 38.97 13.12
N VAL A 693 -39.44 39.23 14.37
CA VAL A 693 -40.05 38.55 15.52
C VAL A 693 -41.47 39.10 15.71
N SER A 694 -42.45 38.20 15.76
CA SER A 694 -43.86 38.50 16.00
C SER A 694 -44.46 37.39 16.85
N LEU A 695 -45.29 37.74 17.83
CA LEU A 695 -46.01 36.79 18.67
C LEU A 695 -47.30 37.40 19.19
N ASP A 696 -48.30 36.56 19.42
CA ASP A 696 -49.57 36.95 20.00
C ASP A 696 -49.57 36.58 21.49
N ILE A 697 -49.91 37.55 22.34
CA ILE A 697 -49.90 37.40 23.81
C ILE A 697 -50.92 38.37 24.43
N LEU A 698 -51.62 37.94 25.48
CA LEU A 698 -52.61 38.76 26.20
C LEU A 698 -53.67 39.41 25.27
N GLY A 699 -54.05 38.72 24.19
CA GLY A 699 -55.04 39.21 23.22
C GLY A 699 -54.58 40.34 22.28
N GLY A 700 -53.30 40.73 22.34
CA GLY A 700 -52.67 41.65 21.40
C GLY A 700 -51.42 41.04 20.77
N GLN A 701 -50.58 41.89 20.16
CA GLN A 701 -49.38 41.44 19.43
C GLN A 701 -48.12 42.13 19.95
N VAL A 702 -47.02 41.38 19.99
CA VAL A 702 -45.68 41.89 20.29
C VAL A 702 -44.78 41.63 19.10
N THR A 703 -44.03 42.66 18.69
CA THR A 703 -43.08 42.56 17.58
C THR A 703 -41.70 43.08 17.95
N MET A 704 -40.66 42.52 17.33
CA MET A 704 -39.29 43.04 17.42
C MET A 704 -38.65 42.97 16.03
N PRO A 705 -38.36 44.13 15.40
CA PRO A 705 -37.90 44.15 14.01
C PRO A 705 -36.59 43.39 13.76
N SER A 706 -35.57 43.64 14.57
CA SER A 706 -34.27 42.97 14.49
C SER A 706 -33.52 43.05 15.81
N LEU A 707 -32.76 42.00 16.09
CA LEU A 707 -31.81 41.84 17.18
C LEU A 707 -30.54 41.21 16.61
N THR A 708 -29.44 41.95 16.63
CA THR A 708 -28.12 41.46 16.23
C THR A 708 -27.26 41.20 17.45
N ILE A 709 -26.53 40.09 17.47
CA ILE A 709 -25.62 39.66 18.54
C ILE A 709 -24.20 39.48 17.96
N PRO A 710 -23.14 40.05 18.57
CA PRO A 710 -23.13 40.89 19.77
C PRO A 710 -23.94 42.18 19.61
N GLN A 711 -24.70 42.54 20.64
CA GLN A 711 -25.64 43.65 20.59
C GLN A 711 -24.90 44.99 20.70
N LYS A 712 -25.04 45.85 19.67
CA LYS A 712 -24.46 47.21 19.65
C LYS A 712 -25.47 48.29 20.02
N THR A 713 -26.75 48.06 19.74
CA THR A 713 -27.87 48.98 20.00
C THR A 713 -29.05 48.21 20.58
N ALA A 714 -29.90 48.90 21.34
CA ALA A 714 -31.14 48.31 21.88
C ALA A 714 -31.99 47.70 20.75
N ALA A 715 -32.54 46.52 20.99
CA ALA A 715 -33.60 45.98 20.16
C ALA A 715 -34.94 46.52 20.67
N VAL A 716 -35.76 47.13 19.83
CA VAL A 716 -37.01 47.74 20.29
C VAL A 716 -38.14 46.70 20.21
N ILE A 717 -38.66 46.31 21.37
CA ILE A 717 -39.88 45.48 21.46
C ILE A 717 -41.09 46.41 21.39
N LYS A 718 -41.97 46.19 20.43
CA LYS A 718 -43.22 46.94 20.27
C LYS A 718 -44.39 46.12 20.77
N LEU A 719 -45.23 46.76 21.57
CA LEU A 719 -46.46 46.20 22.11
C LEU A 719 -47.62 46.86 21.37
N ASP A 720 -48.54 46.07 20.84
CA ASP A 720 -49.74 46.54 20.14
C ASP A 720 -50.98 45.91 20.80
N LYS A 721 -51.79 46.75 21.45
CA LYS A 721 -53.10 46.43 22.03
C LYS A 721 -53.10 45.23 22.98
N LEU A 722 -52.15 45.16 23.91
CA LEU A 722 -52.15 44.11 24.94
C LEU A 722 -53.28 44.34 25.95
N ASN A 723 -54.08 43.31 26.24
CA ASN A 723 -55.19 43.41 27.18
C ASN A 723 -54.69 43.34 28.63
N THR A 724 -55.07 44.33 29.45
CA THR A 724 -54.65 44.42 30.85
C THR A 724 -55.41 43.45 31.77
N GLY A 725 -56.62 43.01 31.39
CA GLY A 725 -57.44 42.14 32.22
C GLY A 725 -56.79 40.78 32.49
N PRO A 726 -56.43 40.00 31.45
CA PRO A 726 -55.70 38.74 31.61
C PRO A 726 -54.38 38.91 32.36
N LEU A 727 -53.67 40.04 32.16
CA LEU A 727 -52.43 40.35 32.87
C LEU A 727 -52.64 40.43 34.39
N ILE A 728 -53.59 41.26 34.85
CA ILE A 728 -53.88 41.43 36.28
C ILE A 728 -54.37 40.12 36.91
N ASN A 729 -55.22 39.36 36.19
CA ASN A 729 -55.73 38.08 36.66
C ASN A 729 -54.61 37.04 36.87
N THR A 730 -53.66 36.93 35.93
CA THR A 730 -52.53 35.99 36.05
C THR A 730 -51.58 36.37 37.18
N LEU A 731 -51.40 37.67 37.46
CA LEU A 731 -50.62 38.15 38.59
C LEU A 731 -51.29 37.88 39.96
N LYS A 732 -52.53 37.36 39.97
CA LYS A 732 -53.33 37.06 41.18
C LYS A 732 -53.49 38.26 42.10
N VAL A 733 -53.60 39.45 41.52
CA VAL A 733 -53.90 40.68 42.25
C VAL A 733 -55.39 40.69 42.57
N THR A 734 -55.75 40.81 43.85
CA THR A 734 -57.15 40.81 44.31
C THR A 734 -57.66 42.19 44.70
N GLN A 735 -56.76 43.18 44.81
CA GLN A 735 -57.07 44.51 45.33
C GLN A 735 -57.71 45.42 44.27
N PHE A 736 -57.54 45.10 42.98
CA PHE A 736 -58.12 45.85 41.88
C PHE A 736 -58.21 45.01 40.60
N ALA A 737 -59.09 45.43 39.69
CA ALA A 737 -59.17 44.99 38.31
C ALA A 737 -58.82 46.15 37.37
N LEU A 738 -58.15 45.85 36.27
CA LEU A 738 -57.79 46.82 35.25
C LEU A 738 -58.18 46.28 33.87
N GLU A 739 -59.10 46.95 33.20
CA GLU A 739 -59.62 46.53 31.89
C GLU A 739 -59.31 47.56 30.80
N GLY A 740 -58.94 47.05 29.62
CA GLY A 740 -58.63 47.83 28.43
C GLY A 740 -57.34 47.34 27.75
N SER A 741 -56.82 48.13 26.81
CA SER A 741 -55.62 47.77 26.04
C SER A 741 -54.51 48.80 26.17
N ILE A 742 -53.27 48.32 26.09
CA ILE A 742 -52.06 49.13 26.13
C ILE A 742 -51.13 48.82 24.96
N SER A 743 -50.45 49.86 24.48
CA SER A 743 -49.40 49.79 23.47
C SER A 743 -48.15 50.53 23.95
N GLY A 744 -47.00 50.21 23.38
CA GLY A 744 -45.75 50.80 23.85
C GLY A 744 -44.51 50.31 23.11
N GLU A 745 -43.37 50.91 23.47
CA GLU A 745 -42.07 50.49 22.98
C GLU A 745 -41.11 50.31 24.15
N LEU A 746 -40.45 49.15 24.19
CA LEU A 746 -39.50 48.75 25.22
C LEU A 746 -38.13 48.50 24.57
N PRO A 747 -37.17 49.45 24.65
CA PRO A 747 -35.80 49.24 24.21
C PRO A 747 -35.11 48.19 25.10
N PHE A 748 -34.83 47.03 24.51
CA PHE A 748 -34.35 45.83 25.18
C PHE A 748 -32.86 45.58 24.97
N TYR A 749 -32.18 45.16 26.04
CA TYR A 749 -30.76 44.79 26.05
C TYR A 749 -30.57 43.39 26.63
N ILE A 750 -29.78 42.55 25.94
CA ILE A 750 -29.48 41.18 26.37
C ILE A 750 -28.32 41.14 27.37
N ASP A 751 -27.24 41.86 27.05
CA ASP A 751 -25.97 41.77 27.77
C ASP A 751 -25.46 43.16 28.18
N ASN A 752 -26.34 43.96 28.79
CA ASN A 752 -25.99 45.26 29.33
C ASN A 752 -25.79 45.16 30.86
N PRO A 753 -24.73 45.76 31.42
CA PRO A 753 -24.38 45.61 32.83
C PRO A 753 -25.34 46.30 33.80
N GLN A 754 -26.29 47.09 33.31
CA GLN A 754 -27.22 47.87 34.16
C GLN A 754 -28.68 47.62 33.82
N TRP A 755 -29.03 47.53 32.53
CA TRP A 755 -30.42 47.60 32.08
C TRP A 755 -30.82 46.39 31.24
N ILE A 756 -32.04 45.90 31.44
CA ILE A 756 -32.74 45.01 30.50
C ILE A 756 -33.66 45.84 29.62
N VAL A 757 -34.35 46.84 30.20
CA VAL A 757 -35.12 47.85 29.48
C VAL A 757 -34.73 49.22 30.00
N HIS A 758 -34.41 50.15 29.10
CA HIS A 758 -34.11 51.53 29.49
C HIS A 758 -34.86 52.52 28.59
N ASN A 759 -35.54 53.48 29.20
CA ASN A 759 -36.38 54.48 28.53
C ASN A 759 -37.50 53.84 27.68
N GLY A 760 -38.10 52.78 28.19
CA GLY A 760 -39.32 52.21 27.61
C GLY A 760 -40.55 53.03 28.00
N TRP A 761 -41.63 52.85 27.27
CA TRP A 761 -42.89 53.50 27.57
C TRP A 761 -44.10 52.66 27.15
N VAL A 762 -45.22 52.89 27.85
CA VAL A 762 -46.52 52.27 27.58
C VAL A 762 -47.61 53.33 27.72
N GLU A 763 -48.63 53.27 26.86
CA GLU A 763 -49.83 54.10 26.93
C GLU A 763 -51.09 53.30 26.61
N ASN A 764 -52.25 53.88 26.91
CA ASN A 764 -53.53 53.25 26.60
C ASN A 764 -54.02 53.59 25.19
N ASP A 765 -54.51 52.60 24.44
CA ASP A 765 -55.12 52.85 23.12
C ASP A 765 -56.55 53.37 23.26
N GLU A 766 -57.30 52.74 24.15
CA GLU A 766 -58.67 53.07 24.53
C GLU A 766 -58.72 53.42 26.03
N PRO A 767 -59.78 54.11 26.51
CA PRO A 767 -59.89 54.41 27.94
C PRO A 767 -59.79 53.15 28.79
N LEU A 768 -58.86 53.11 29.76
CA LEU A 768 -58.74 52.00 30.70
C LEU A 768 -59.72 52.17 31.86
N THR A 769 -60.28 51.09 32.37
CA THR A 769 -61.15 51.11 33.55
C THR A 769 -60.44 50.44 34.71
N LEU A 770 -60.19 51.20 35.79
CA LEU A 770 -59.71 50.70 37.06
C LEU A 770 -60.92 50.52 37.99
N ASN A 771 -61.04 49.33 38.57
CA ASN A 771 -62.04 49.03 39.59
C ASN A 771 -61.32 48.50 40.84
N LEU A 772 -61.50 49.15 41.99
CA LEU A 772 -60.91 48.69 43.24
C LEU A 772 -61.83 47.65 43.89
N ASP A 773 -61.24 46.76 44.67
CA ASP A 773 -62.04 45.81 45.47
C ASP A 773 -62.73 46.54 46.64
N ASN A 774 -64.01 46.25 46.85
CA ASN A 774 -64.81 46.91 47.88
C ASN A 774 -64.22 46.74 49.29
N GLN A 775 -63.67 45.55 49.62
CA GLN A 775 -63.08 45.32 50.94
C GLN A 775 -61.77 46.11 51.11
N PHE A 776 -61.01 46.26 50.03
CA PHE A 776 -59.83 47.11 50.02
C PHE A 776 -60.19 48.59 50.26
N VAL A 777 -61.18 49.11 49.54
CA VAL A 777 -61.68 50.49 49.68
C VAL A 777 -62.19 50.77 51.10
N GLU A 778 -62.94 49.83 51.69
CA GLU A 778 -63.43 49.91 53.07
C GLU A 778 -62.27 49.94 54.08
N SER A 779 -61.28 49.04 53.93
CA SER A 779 -60.13 48.95 54.86
C SER A 779 -59.26 50.20 54.90
N VAL A 780 -59.12 50.90 53.77
CA VAL A 780 -58.38 52.16 53.67
C VAL A 780 -59.19 53.31 54.28
N SER A 781 -60.50 53.29 54.06
CA SER A 781 -61.42 54.33 54.53
C SER A 781 -61.63 54.32 56.04
N GLU A 782 -61.62 53.13 56.68
CA GLU A 782 -61.72 52.99 58.14
C GLU A 782 -60.49 53.55 58.88
N ASN A 783 -59.30 53.45 58.29
CA ASN A 783 -58.04 53.82 58.95
C ASN A 783 -57.67 55.31 58.77
N ASN A 784 -58.22 56.01 57.78
CA ASN A 784 -57.94 57.43 57.55
C ASN A 784 -59.02 58.12 56.68
N ILE A 785 -59.80 59.03 57.27
CA ILE A 785 -60.90 59.76 56.60
C ILE A 785 -60.45 60.53 55.34
N SER A 786 -59.25 61.11 55.36
CA SER A 786 -58.70 61.86 54.22
C SER A 786 -58.27 60.95 53.07
N ALA A 787 -57.71 59.77 53.38
CA ALA A 787 -57.40 58.74 52.41
C ALA A 787 -58.67 58.08 51.85
N GLY A 788 -59.68 57.87 52.71
CA GLY A 788 -61.01 57.37 52.33
C GLY A 788 -61.72 58.23 51.29
N THR A 789 -61.58 59.56 51.39
CA THR A 789 -62.13 60.47 50.37
C THR A 789 -61.38 60.34 49.04
N ALA A 790 -60.05 60.20 49.07
CA ALA A 790 -59.25 60.06 47.86
C ALA A 790 -59.43 58.70 47.17
N ILE A 791 -59.52 57.60 47.94
CA ILE A 791 -59.72 56.25 47.41
C ILE A 791 -61.10 56.07 46.78
N ASN A 792 -62.15 56.73 47.33
CA ASN A 792 -63.48 56.75 46.71
C ASN A 792 -63.48 57.37 45.31
N TRP A 793 -62.61 58.36 45.03
CA TRP A 793 -62.44 58.89 43.67
C TRP A 793 -61.77 57.89 42.71
N LEU A 794 -61.01 56.92 43.24
CA LEU A 794 -60.29 55.89 42.48
C LEU A 794 -61.04 54.57 42.37
N ASP A 795 -62.08 54.36 43.19
CA ASP A 795 -62.89 53.13 43.30
C ASP A 795 -63.34 52.61 41.93
N TYR A 796 -63.96 53.47 41.12
CA TYR A 796 -64.31 53.17 39.73
C TYR A 796 -63.83 54.30 38.81
N LEU A 797 -62.61 54.17 38.29
CA LEU A 797 -61.93 55.21 37.51
C LEU A 797 -61.83 54.85 36.04
N VAL A 798 -62.46 55.65 35.17
CA VAL A 798 -62.26 55.60 33.72
C VAL A 798 -61.11 56.53 33.35
N MET A 799 -59.97 55.93 33.00
CA MET A 799 -58.72 56.60 32.65
C MET A 799 -58.67 56.90 31.15
N LYS A 800 -58.82 58.17 30.77
CA LYS A 800 -58.79 58.59 29.35
C LYS A 800 -57.38 58.60 28.78
N ARG A 801 -56.39 58.98 29.58
CA ARG A 801 -54.97 59.03 29.19
C ARG A 801 -54.13 58.45 30.30
N VAL A 802 -53.30 57.48 29.94
CA VAL A 802 -52.30 56.84 30.78
C VAL A 802 -51.02 56.85 29.99
N ARG A 803 -49.96 57.43 30.57
CA ARG A 803 -48.60 57.34 30.04
C ARG A 803 -47.70 56.84 31.14
N THR A 804 -46.98 55.77 30.87
CA THR A 804 -46.09 55.13 31.82
C THR A 804 -44.70 55.00 31.23
N ASP A 805 -43.70 55.59 31.87
CA ASP A 805 -42.30 55.34 31.57
C ASP A 805 -41.83 54.09 32.32
N VAL A 806 -41.11 53.20 31.64
CA VAL A 806 -40.75 51.86 32.09
C VAL A 806 -39.24 51.67 32.03
N ASN A 807 -38.65 51.29 33.16
CA ASN A 807 -37.25 50.87 33.25
C ASN A 807 -37.14 49.53 33.97
N LEU A 808 -36.29 48.63 33.47
CA LEU A 808 -36.02 47.35 34.09
C LEU A 808 -34.50 47.16 34.20
N THR A 809 -34.01 46.99 35.42
CA THR A 809 -32.59 46.72 35.68
C THR A 809 -32.24 45.25 35.44
N ASN A 810 -30.95 44.95 35.27
CA ASN A 810 -30.45 43.57 35.17
C ASN A 810 -30.61 42.74 36.47
N LEU A 811 -30.94 43.38 37.60
CA LEU A 811 -31.32 42.73 38.85
C LEU A 811 -32.82 42.40 38.94
N GLY A 812 -33.58 42.70 37.89
CA GLY A 812 -35.02 42.47 37.82
C GLY A 812 -35.87 43.51 38.55
N VAL A 813 -35.31 44.65 38.95
CA VAL A 813 -36.09 45.77 39.53
C VAL A 813 -36.74 46.55 38.40
N LEU A 814 -38.07 46.45 38.31
CA LEU A 814 -38.94 47.23 37.44
C LEU A 814 -39.31 48.54 38.15
N THR A 815 -39.12 49.67 37.49
CA THR A 815 -39.63 50.97 37.92
C THR A 815 -40.56 51.52 36.86
N MET A 816 -41.79 51.82 37.26
CA MET A 816 -42.79 52.46 36.41
C MET A 816 -43.15 53.83 36.97
N SER A 817 -43.21 54.85 36.12
CA SER A 817 -43.71 56.18 36.47
C SER A 817 -44.85 56.55 35.56
N SER A 818 -46.06 56.56 36.11
CA SER A 818 -47.31 56.72 35.37
C SER A 818 -47.96 58.07 35.65
N VAL A 819 -48.36 58.76 34.58
CA VAL A 819 -49.24 59.92 34.62
C VAL A 819 -50.60 59.51 34.07
N VAL A 820 -51.61 59.55 34.94
CA VAL A 820 -52.97 59.09 34.65
C VAL A 820 -53.92 60.29 34.74
N SER A 821 -54.77 60.44 33.71
CA SER A 821 -55.86 61.42 33.70
C SER A 821 -57.18 60.71 33.35
N GLY A 822 -58.16 60.83 34.24
CA GLY A 822 -59.43 60.11 34.15
C GLY A 822 -60.57 60.84 34.85
N TYR A 823 -61.69 60.14 35.00
CA TYR A 823 -62.86 60.59 35.74
C TYR A 823 -63.58 59.39 36.35
N ASN A 824 -64.27 59.62 37.47
CA ASN A 824 -65.12 58.61 38.08
C ASN A 824 -66.58 58.86 37.62
N PRO A 825 -67.15 58.03 36.73
CA PRO A 825 -68.51 58.23 36.22
C PRO A 825 -69.60 58.04 37.27
N VAL A 826 -69.33 57.30 38.35
CA VAL A 826 -70.29 57.01 39.43
C VAL A 826 -70.43 58.22 40.37
N LEU A 827 -69.32 58.93 40.63
CA LEU A 827 -69.31 60.11 41.51
C LEU A 827 -69.61 61.43 40.78
N ASP A 828 -68.83 61.77 39.74
CA ASP A 828 -69.03 62.96 38.91
C ASP A 828 -68.22 62.88 37.60
N ALA A 829 -68.92 62.72 36.48
CA ALA A 829 -68.30 62.63 35.17
C ALA A 829 -67.61 63.92 34.68
N ARG A 830 -67.81 65.07 35.35
CA ARG A 830 -67.20 66.36 34.97
C ARG A 830 -65.88 66.64 35.68
N ARG A 831 -65.58 65.95 36.79
CA ARG A 831 -64.37 66.20 37.57
C ARG A 831 -63.23 65.30 37.10
N THR A 832 -62.14 65.93 36.66
CA THR A 832 -60.93 65.22 36.27
C THR A 832 -60.14 64.77 37.49
N VAL A 833 -59.74 63.50 37.49
CA VAL A 833 -58.79 62.91 38.42
C VAL A 833 -57.44 62.84 37.72
N ASN A 834 -56.42 63.47 38.30
CA ASN A 834 -55.03 63.37 37.85
C ASN A 834 -54.25 62.61 38.92
N LEU A 835 -53.74 61.44 38.55
CA LEU A 835 -53.00 60.54 39.43
C LEU A 835 -51.58 60.37 38.87
N ASN A 836 -50.60 60.72 39.69
CA ASN A 836 -49.20 60.39 39.44
C ASN A 836 -48.86 59.18 40.30
N TYR A 837 -48.57 58.07 39.65
CA TYR A 837 -48.31 56.79 40.31
C TYR A 837 -46.89 56.33 39.98
N ARG A 838 -46.16 55.90 41.02
CA ARG A 838 -44.85 55.28 40.84
C ARG A 838 -44.90 53.89 41.44
N HIS A 839 -44.50 52.91 40.64
CA HIS A 839 -44.38 51.51 41.06
C HIS A 839 -42.92 51.09 41.01
N GLU A 840 -42.52 50.32 42.00
CA GLU A 840 -41.22 49.66 42.02
C GLU A 840 -41.40 48.23 42.52
N GLU A 841 -40.95 47.26 41.74
CA GLU A 841 -41.11 45.86 42.07
C GLU A 841 -39.98 45.02 41.49
N ASN A 842 -39.54 43.99 42.23
CA ASN A 842 -38.64 43.01 41.68
C ASN A 842 -39.43 41.93 40.91
N VAL A 843 -39.58 42.12 39.60
CA VAL A 843 -40.38 41.23 38.75
C VAL A 843 -39.79 39.83 38.63
N PHE A 844 -38.49 39.64 38.84
CA PHE A 844 -37.90 38.29 38.86
C PHE A 844 -38.33 37.50 40.10
N GLN A 845 -38.41 38.16 41.26
CA GLN A 845 -38.92 37.53 42.48
C GLN A 845 -40.41 37.23 42.38
N LEU A 846 -41.19 38.16 41.82
CA LEU A 846 -42.61 37.96 41.54
C LEU A 846 -42.82 36.78 40.60
N TRP A 847 -42.11 36.74 39.46
CA TRP A 847 -42.20 35.64 38.51
C TRP A 847 -41.87 34.30 39.18
N ARG A 848 -40.80 34.24 39.98
CA ARG A 848 -40.43 33.02 40.70
C ARG A 848 -41.50 32.56 41.68
N SER A 849 -42.18 33.48 42.35
CA SER A 849 -43.27 33.17 43.29
C SER A 849 -44.50 32.62 42.56
N LEU A 850 -44.92 33.29 41.48
CA LEU A 850 -46.12 32.90 40.72
C LEU A 850 -45.97 31.52 40.05
N ARG A 851 -44.75 31.16 39.64
CA ARG A 851 -44.44 29.89 38.96
C ARG A 851 -44.43 28.66 39.85
N PHE A 852 -44.38 28.81 41.17
CA PHE A 852 -44.17 27.66 42.06
C PHE A 852 -45.29 26.60 41.92
N GLY A 853 -46.53 27.04 41.68
CA GLY A 853 -47.67 26.14 41.46
C GLY A 853 -47.64 25.43 40.10
N SER A 854 -47.45 26.19 39.00
CA SER A 854 -47.44 25.64 37.63
C SER A 854 -46.24 24.72 37.38
N ASN A 855 -45.09 25.01 37.99
CA ASN A 855 -43.91 24.16 37.86
C ASN A 855 -44.10 22.78 38.54
N LEU A 856 -44.96 22.67 39.57
CA LEU A 856 -45.29 21.39 40.21
C LEU A 856 -46.12 20.49 39.30
N GLU A 857 -47.09 21.07 38.58
CA GLU A 857 -47.98 20.37 37.65
C GLU A 857 -47.21 19.87 36.41
N ALA A 858 -46.43 20.75 35.76
CA ALA A 858 -45.57 20.37 34.64
C ALA A 858 -44.52 19.31 35.05
N TRP A 859 -43.98 19.39 36.27
CA TRP A 859 -43.07 18.37 36.80
C TRP A 859 -43.78 17.01 37.03
N LEU A 860 -45.02 17.01 37.52
CA LEU A 860 -45.84 15.80 37.68
C LEU A 860 -46.11 15.15 36.33
N GLU A 861 -46.54 15.91 35.33
CA GLU A 861 -46.78 15.40 33.97
C GLU A 861 -45.51 14.85 33.32
N LYS A 862 -44.39 15.58 33.46
CA LYS A 862 -43.07 15.11 33.02
C LYS A 862 -42.68 13.79 33.71
N SER A 863 -42.91 13.67 35.01
CA SER A 863 -42.56 12.48 35.78
C SER A 863 -43.45 11.27 35.44
N ILE A 864 -44.72 11.51 35.12
CA ILE A 864 -45.66 10.45 34.71
C ILE A 864 -45.33 9.95 33.30
N SER A 865 -45.06 10.87 32.36
CA SER A 865 -44.70 10.52 30.97
C SER A 865 -43.36 9.79 30.88
N GLN A 866 -42.36 10.16 31.68
CA GLN A 866 -41.06 9.49 31.73
C GLN A 866 -41.10 8.09 32.35
N ASN A 867 -42.12 7.75 33.15
CA ASN A 867 -42.26 6.42 33.75
C ASN A 867 -43.04 5.43 32.85
N GLN A 868 -43.56 5.88 31.70
CA GLN A 868 -44.29 5.05 30.74
C GLN A 868 -43.45 4.60 29.53
N GLU A 869 -42.19 5.05 29.43
CA GLU A 869 -41.19 4.63 28.41
C GLU A 869 -40.03 3.85 29.04
#